data_AF-A0A7C1FHD9-F1
#
_entry.id   AF-A0A7C1FHD9-F1
#
_cell.length_a   1.000
_cell.length_b   1.000
_cell.length_c   1.000
_cell.angle_alpha   90.00
_cell.angle_beta   90.00
_cell.angle_gamma   90.00
#
_symmetry.space_group_name_H-M   'P 1'
#
loop_
_entity.id
_entity.type
_entity.pdbx_description
1 polymer ?
#
loop_
_entity_poly.entity_id
_entity_poly.type
_entity_poly.pdbx_seq_one_letter_code
_entity_poly.pdbx_strand_id
1 'polypeptide(L)'
;MTALQGGSTMDNGEALERFDAYLRRRYPDRRTPVDYVSDVRQFQQACPKPWHAVSVDDMDAFVDQMRQAHLKPATIKRRVTALKVYFDFLAEETGQGDRSSPVRLRRHAGKLGRRVPRSLSDTEVAALLAVLDGERDRALVALMLRAGLRVSEVVGLTLEDIWLGVAPGVPARLRVLGKGQKERIVWLSPEATAMLTTWLAVRPSSDTTALFLNGRQQPLTVAGVQWLLKSYGRKIHVTLTPHRLRHTFARQLIEVGMPVESLARLMGHAQISTTQVYLEGADLALRDSFLQAMQRAEVGQAATQGDSNSPAQPDEPLSPDQGLVGAEPEYPPPPDTEGWATDLPEPIRQACLQYVRRHWLGWRPSQRRERALHVLGDFARFWRWVLSRRAFESPAELTAADLRAYMDERIACGHNPCTIKDALGRVFGLLHELAERGEPVSPALFRVERPRLPDPLPRALSDAEYQRLEAQGRRLLEQDTPEAARDAAWFFVLAHTGLRLCELLDLRRHDVDLRGGRLHVQGKGSRERVVYLTQTVVQALQRYLRACPHPEQALLFVNARGRPLDGAWLRHQLRALAAAAGIHGVTPCRLRHTLATRLINVGAPITTLQKLLGHDYLSTTQIYARVYDATVERDYRDAMSRLERSSLTQVEPDAMPVEWPVPKTTDAFASIDNSV
;
A
#
# COMPACT_ATOMS: atom_id res chain seq x y z
N MET A 1 -43.38 31.94 -28.36
CA MET A 1 -42.83 31.28 -29.56
C MET A 1 -41.78 32.18 -30.21
N THR A 2 -40.49 32.02 -29.85
CA THR A 2 -39.37 32.27 -30.77
C THR A 2 -38.09 31.60 -30.26
N ALA A 3 -37.69 30.57 -31.00
CA ALA A 3 -36.34 30.06 -31.26
C ALA A 3 -35.22 30.22 -30.20
N LEU A 4 -34.95 29.12 -29.47
CA LEU A 4 -33.60 28.61 -29.19
C LEU A 4 -33.62 27.06 -29.27
N GLN A 5 -34.06 26.54 -30.42
CA GLN A 5 -33.77 25.17 -30.85
C GLN A 5 -32.67 25.25 -31.89
N GLY A 6 -31.45 24.90 -31.50
CA GLY A 6 -30.28 24.96 -32.37
C GLY A 6 -28.99 24.52 -31.68
N GLY A 7 -29.06 23.60 -30.71
CA GLY A 7 -27.87 22.86 -30.29
C GLY A 7 -27.67 21.73 -31.28
N SER A 8 -26.66 21.79 -32.16
CA SER A 8 -26.30 20.67 -33.02
C SER A 8 -26.15 19.42 -32.17
N THR A 9 -27.09 18.49 -32.29
CA THR A 9 -26.98 17.16 -31.68
C THR A 9 -25.83 16.45 -32.37
N MET A 10 -24.69 16.39 -31.68
CA MET A 10 -23.52 15.63 -32.11
C MET A 10 -23.93 14.20 -32.45
N ASP A 11 -23.71 13.81 -33.70
CA ASP A 11 -24.01 12.46 -34.18
C ASP A 11 -23.08 11.43 -33.53
N ASN A 12 -23.50 10.16 -33.48
CA ASN A 12 -22.73 9.07 -32.88
C ASN A 12 -21.35 8.89 -33.56
N GLY A 13 -21.24 9.19 -34.87
CA GLY A 13 -19.96 9.18 -35.59
C GLY A 13 -19.02 10.29 -35.14
N GLU A 14 -19.50 11.55 -35.12
CA GLU A 14 -18.75 12.72 -34.67
C GLU A 14 -18.32 12.58 -33.19
N ALA A 15 -19.21 12.04 -32.35
CA ALA A 15 -18.96 11.74 -30.95
C ALA A 15 -17.80 10.75 -30.76
N LEU A 16 -17.68 9.74 -31.62
CA LEU A 16 -16.62 8.75 -31.55
C LEU A 16 -15.26 9.33 -31.98
N GLU A 17 -15.25 10.17 -33.02
CA GLU A 17 -14.03 10.84 -33.49
C GLU A 17 -13.48 11.83 -32.45
N ARG A 18 -14.36 12.65 -31.87
CA ARG A 18 -13.98 13.57 -30.78
C ARG A 18 -13.52 12.80 -29.54
N PHE A 19 -14.11 11.65 -29.26
CA PHE A 19 -13.66 10.77 -28.18
C PHE A 19 -12.28 10.14 -28.44
N ASP A 20 -11.97 9.72 -29.67
CA ASP A 20 -10.62 9.24 -30.02
C ASP A 20 -9.58 10.35 -29.85
N ALA A 21 -9.88 11.56 -30.34
CA ALA A 21 -9.02 12.74 -30.16
C ALA A 21 -8.82 13.09 -28.67
N TYR A 22 -9.86 12.96 -27.85
CA TYR A 22 -9.78 13.12 -26.39
C TYR A 22 -8.86 12.07 -25.76
N LEU A 23 -9.03 10.78 -26.10
CA LEU A 23 -8.22 9.70 -25.54
C LEU A 23 -6.76 9.78 -25.97
N ARG A 24 -6.47 10.17 -27.22
CA ARG A 24 -5.09 10.36 -27.71
C ARG A 24 -4.40 11.54 -27.04
N ARG A 25 -5.11 12.64 -26.77
CA ARG A 25 -4.57 13.75 -25.95
C ARG A 25 -4.23 13.31 -24.53
N ARG A 26 -5.04 12.44 -23.93
CA ARG A 26 -4.85 11.96 -22.55
C ARG A 26 -3.85 10.81 -22.42
N TYR A 27 -3.70 10.00 -23.47
CA TYR A 27 -2.90 8.79 -23.50
C TYR A 27 -2.16 8.61 -24.85
N PRO A 28 -1.25 9.54 -25.23
CA PRO A 28 -0.62 9.55 -26.55
C PRO A 28 0.14 8.26 -26.89
N ASP A 29 0.84 7.68 -25.90
CA ASP A 29 1.71 6.51 -26.11
C ASP A 29 1.10 5.18 -25.63
N ARG A 30 -0.23 5.10 -25.51
CA ARG A 30 -0.89 3.89 -25.00
C ARG A 30 -1.82 3.28 -26.04
N ARG A 31 -2.05 1.98 -25.91
CA ARG A 31 -3.06 1.25 -26.69
C ARG A 31 -4.50 1.56 -26.25
N THR A 32 -4.68 2.22 -25.10
CA THR A 32 -5.99 2.56 -24.54
C THR A 32 -6.96 3.23 -25.54
N PRO A 33 -6.57 4.21 -26.37
CA PRO A 33 -7.45 4.81 -27.37
C PRO A 33 -7.99 3.77 -28.35
N VAL A 34 -7.12 2.93 -28.92
CA VAL A 34 -7.49 1.86 -29.86
C VAL A 34 -8.48 0.89 -29.23
N ASP A 35 -8.17 0.42 -28.02
CA ASP A 35 -8.96 -0.57 -27.30
C ASP A 35 -10.34 -0.02 -26.86
N TYR A 36 -10.42 1.25 -26.48
CA TYR A 36 -11.66 1.89 -26.00
C TYR A 36 -12.55 2.32 -27.17
N VAL A 37 -11.99 2.88 -28.24
CA VAL A 37 -12.74 3.24 -29.46
C VAL A 37 -13.35 1.98 -30.09
N SER A 38 -12.61 0.88 -30.14
CA SER A 38 -13.14 -0.41 -30.61
C SER A 38 -14.32 -0.91 -29.75
N ASP A 39 -14.26 -0.72 -28.44
CA ASP A 39 -15.33 -1.13 -27.52
C ASP A 39 -16.58 -0.26 -27.68
N VAL A 40 -16.42 1.07 -27.82
CA VAL A 40 -17.54 1.99 -28.05
C VAL A 40 -18.20 1.72 -29.40
N ARG A 41 -17.42 1.44 -30.45
CA ARG A 41 -17.95 1.08 -31.77
C ARG A 41 -18.82 -0.18 -31.72
N GLN A 42 -18.38 -1.20 -30.98
CA GLN A 42 -19.17 -2.43 -30.80
C GLN A 42 -20.48 -2.18 -30.04
N PHE A 43 -20.47 -1.24 -29.08
CA PHE A 43 -21.69 -0.82 -28.41
C PHE A 43 -22.64 -0.05 -29.34
N GLN A 44 -22.14 0.91 -30.12
CA GLN A 44 -22.95 1.67 -31.09
C GLN A 44 -23.58 0.76 -32.16
N GLN A 45 -22.90 -0.32 -32.54
CA GLN A 45 -23.46 -1.34 -33.44
C GLN A 45 -24.59 -2.15 -32.79
N ALA A 46 -24.46 -2.47 -31.49
CA ALA A 46 -25.48 -3.22 -30.76
C ALA A 46 -26.67 -2.36 -30.30
N CYS A 47 -26.44 -1.06 -30.06
CA CYS A 47 -27.44 -0.09 -29.66
C CYS A 47 -27.36 1.13 -30.59
N PRO A 48 -28.09 1.12 -31.72
CA PRO A 48 -28.06 2.20 -32.71
C PRO A 48 -28.82 3.46 -32.27
N LYS A 49 -29.21 3.54 -30.99
CA LYS A 49 -29.84 4.73 -30.43
C LYS A 49 -28.82 5.88 -30.41
N PRO A 50 -29.27 7.13 -30.56
CA PRO A 50 -28.38 8.25 -30.32
C PRO A 50 -27.91 8.22 -28.87
N TRP A 51 -26.68 8.62 -28.60
CA TRP A 51 -26.08 8.55 -27.25
C TRP A 51 -26.94 9.20 -26.16
N HIS A 52 -27.72 10.23 -26.51
CA HIS A 52 -28.65 10.92 -25.62
C HIS A 52 -29.99 10.19 -25.40
N ALA A 53 -30.27 9.08 -26.06
CA ALA A 53 -31.44 8.24 -25.82
C ALA A 53 -31.07 6.91 -25.15
N VAL A 54 -29.78 6.67 -24.90
CA VAL A 54 -29.29 5.46 -24.23
C VAL A 54 -29.71 5.47 -22.76
N SER A 55 -30.38 4.40 -22.35
CA SER A 55 -30.86 4.17 -20.98
C SER A 55 -29.97 3.17 -20.23
N VAL A 56 -30.27 2.97 -18.95
CA VAL A 56 -29.62 1.93 -18.14
C VAL A 56 -30.00 0.53 -18.64
N ASP A 57 -31.21 0.34 -19.15
CA ASP A 57 -31.69 -0.97 -19.62
C ASP A 57 -31.01 -1.36 -20.95
N ASP A 58 -30.67 -0.38 -21.79
CA ASP A 58 -29.85 -0.61 -22.99
C ASP A 58 -28.44 -1.11 -22.65
N MET A 59 -27.90 -0.65 -21.52
CA MET A 59 -26.61 -1.12 -21.01
C MET A 59 -26.70 -2.54 -20.46
N ASP A 60 -27.81 -2.90 -19.80
CA ASP A 60 -28.05 -4.26 -19.34
C ASP A 60 -28.21 -5.22 -20.52
N ALA A 61 -29.00 -4.84 -21.54
CA ALA A 61 -29.17 -5.61 -22.77
C ALA A 61 -27.82 -5.88 -23.47
N PHE A 62 -26.94 -4.87 -23.55
CA PHE A 62 -25.60 -5.04 -24.10
C PHE A 62 -24.72 -5.97 -23.25
N VAL A 63 -24.80 -5.89 -21.93
CA VAL A 63 -24.07 -6.79 -21.02
C VAL A 63 -24.57 -8.23 -21.16
N ASP A 64 -25.87 -8.43 -21.28
CA ASP A 64 -26.47 -9.76 -21.43
C ASP A 64 -26.16 -10.37 -22.80
N GLN A 65 -26.14 -9.58 -23.87
CA GLN A 65 -25.65 -10.02 -25.18
C GLN A 65 -24.19 -10.52 -25.09
N MET A 66 -23.33 -9.80 -24.37
CA MET A 66 -21.94 -10.22 -24.16
C MET A 66 -21.83 -11.51 -23.33
N ARG A 67 -22.73 -11.72 -22.36
CA ARG A 67 -22.79 -12.95 -21.56
C ARG A 67 -23.28 -14.14 -22.38
N GLN A 68 -24.31 -13.95 -23.20
CA GLN A 68 -24.83 -14.96 -24.13
C GLN A 68 -23.78 -15.35 -25.19
N ALA A 69 -22.97 -14.39 -25.64
CA ALA A 69 -21.80 -14.64 -26.48
C ALA A 69 -20.61 -15.27 -25.73
N HIS A 70 -20.78 -15.67 -24.47
CA HIS A 70 -19.76 -16.30 -23.61
C HIS A 70 -18.44 -15.52 -23.51
N LEU A 71 -18.49 -14.18 -23.55
CA LEU A 71 -17.30 -13.36 -23.36
C LEU A 71 -16.78 -13.45 -21.92
N LYS A 72 -15.45 -13.36 -21.78
CA LYS A 72 -14.80 -13.42 -20.46
C LYS A 72 -15.26 -12.22 -19.58
N PRO A 73 -15.53 -12.42 -18.27
CA PRO A 73 -15.94 -11.34 -17.36
C PRO A 73 -14.99 -10.13 -17.34
N ALA A 74 -13.68 -10.36 -17.55
CA ALA A 74 -12.70 -9.29 -17.64
C ALA A 74 -12.89 -8.41 -18.88
N THR A 75 -13.30 -9.02 -20.00
CA THR A 75 -13.63 -8.32 -21.25
C THR A 75 -14.89 -7.48 -21.07
N ILE A 76 -15.93 -8.04 -20.45
CA ILE A 76 -17.18 -7.31 -20.11
C ILE A 76 -16.86 -6.10 -19.24
N LYS A 77 -16.09 -6.28 -18.15
CA LYS A 77 -15.70 -5.16 -17.27
C LYS A 77 -14.91 -4.08 -18.01
N ARG A 78 -13.97 -4.44 -18.88
CA ARG A 78 -13.20 -3.48 -19.69
C ARG A 78 -14.12 -2.66 -20.59
N ARG A 79 -15.02 -3.33 -21.33
CA ARG A 79 -15.99 -2.68 -22.23
C ARG A 79 -16.91 -1.73 -21.47
N VAL A 80 -17.47 -2.18 -20.34
CA VAL A 80 -18.30 -1.34 -19.46
C VAL A 80 -17.49 -0.13 -18.93
N THR A 81 -16.20 -0.31 -18.63
CA THR A 81 -15.33 0.80 -18.19
C THR A 81 -15.06 1.79 -19.32
N ALA A 82 -14.84 1.31 -20.55
CA ALA A 82 -14.67 2.17 -21.73
C ALA A 82 -15.94 2.98 -22.01
N LEU A 83 -17.12 2.35 -21.94
CA LEU A 83 -18.41 3.02 -22.10
C LEU A 83 -18.65 4.07 -21.02
N LYS A 84 -18.27 3.79 -19.77
CA LYS A 84 -18.35 4.80 -18.71
C LYS A 84 -17.54 6.04 -19.07
N VAL A 85 -16.29 5.86 -19.49
CA VAL A 85 -15.40 6.97 -19.87
C VAL A 85 -15.95 7.74 -21.08
N TYR A 86 -16.57 7.05 -22.03
CA TYR A 86 -17.23 7.65 -23.19
C TYR A 86 -18.43 8.52 -22.80
N PHE A 87 -19.36 8.00 -21.99
CA PHE A 87 -20.53 8.79 -21.55
C PHE A 87 -20.16 9.92 -20.59
N ASP A 88 -19.12 9.75 -19.76
CA ASP A 88 -18.59 10.83 -18.92
C ASP A 88 -18.00 11.95 -19.81
N PHE A 89 -17.24 11.60 -20.87
CA PHE A 89 -16.73 12.55 -21.87
C PHE A 89 -17.85 13.31 -22.60
N LEU A 90 -18.89 12.62 -23.05
CA LEU A 90 -20.02 13.26 -23.75
C LEU A 90 -20.79 14.24 -22.86
N ALA A 91 -20.96 13.90 -21.57
CA ALA A 91 -21.60 14.79 -20.61
C ALA A 91 -20.78 16.06 -20.36
N GLU A 92 -19.44 15.97 -20.39
CA GLU A 92 -18.53 17.11 -20.27
C GLU A 92 -18.56 18.00 -21.52
N GLU A 93 -18.43 17.43 -22.72
CA GLU A 93 -18.36 18.18 -23.99
C GLU A 93 -19.68 18.88 -24.36
N THR A 94 -20.82 18.33 -23.95
CA THR A 94 -22.14 18.88 -24.30
C THR A 94 -22.71 19.83 -23.25
N GLY A 95 -21.98 20.08 -22.16
CA GLY A 95 -22.47 20.89 -21.04
C GLY A 95 -23.60 20.26 -20.24
N GLN A 96 -23.98 19.01 -20.54
CA GLN A 96 -25.04 18.24 -19.85
C GLN A 96 -24.50 17.45 -18.65
N GLY A 97 -23.61 18.05 -17.86
CA GLY A 97 -22.95 17.40 -16.71
C GLY A 97 -23.91 16.89 -15.63
N ASP A 98 -25.16 17.38 -15.62
CA ASP A 98 -26.22 17.02 -14.68
C ASP A 98 -26.95 15.71 -15.05
N ARG A 99 -26.76 15.20 -16.28
CA ARG A 99 -27.34 13.93 -16.69
C ARG A 99 -26.63 12.76 -16.02
N SER A 100 -27.40 11.86 -15.42
CA SER A 100 -26.88 10.61 -14.87
C SER A 100 -26.34 9.72 -15.99
N SER A 101 -25.06 9.33 -15.92
CA SER A 101 -24.44 8.40 -16.86
C SER A 101 -25.25 7.09 -16.90
N PRO A 102 -25.59 6.55 -18.09
CA PRO A 102 -26.31 5.29 -18.19
C PRO A 102 -25.48 4.10 -17.66
N VAL A 103 -24.17 4.27 -17.45
CA VAL A 103 -23.25 3.20 -17.06
C VAL A 103 -23.05 3.12 -15.54
N ARG A 104 -23.59 2.06 -14.93
CA ARG A 104 -23.41 1.76 -13.50
C ARG A 104 -22.43 0.61 -13.29
N LEU A 105 -21.16 0.91 -12.98
CA LEU A 105 -20.10 -0.12 -12.84
C LEU A 105 -20.45 -1.27 -11.90
N ARG A 106 -21.09 -0.99 -10.75
CA ARG A 106 -21.49 -2.03 -9.77
C ARG A 106 -22.58 -2.97 -10.30
N ARG A 107 -23.45 -2.49 -11.20
CA ARG A 107 -24.53 -3.25 -11.84
C ARG A 107 -24.01 -4.01 -13.06
N HIS A 108 -23.27 -3.33 -13.93
CA HIS A 108 -22.92 -3.83 -15.27
C HIS A 108 -21.61 -4.64 -15.33
N ALA A 109 -20.62 -4.35 -14.48
CA ALA A 109 -19.27 -4.95 -14.63
C ALA A 109 -19.12 -6.36 -14.00
N GLY A 110 -20.08 -6.80 -13.19
CA GLY A 110 -20.04 -8.08 -12.46
C GLY A 110 -18.90 -8.19 -11.42
N LYS A 111 -18.97 -9.21 -10.56
CA LYS A 111 -17.85 -9.57 -9.66
C LYS A 111 -16.87 -10.46 -10.45
N LEU A 112 -15.62 -10.03 -10.55
CA LEU A 112 -14.54 -10.88 -11.06
C LEU A 112 -14.05 -11.81 -9.93
N GLY A 113 -14.09 -13.11 -10.17
CA GLY A 113 -13.36 -14.06 -9.34
C GLY A 113 -11.86 -13.74 -9.34
N ARG A 114 -11.20 -13.90 -8.19
CA ARG A 114 -9.73 -13.85 -8.10
C ARG A 114 -9.18 -15.01 -8.92
N ARG A 115 -8.35 -14.71 -9.92
CA ARG A 115 -7.64 -15.75 -10.68
C ARG A 115 -6.28 -15.96 -10.04
N VAL A 116 -5.98 -17.20 -9.65
CA VAL A 116 -4.64 -17.60 -9.23
C VAL A 116 -3.70 -17.48 -10.44
N PRO A 117 -2.53 -16.82 -10.31
CA PRO A 117 -1.55 -16.73 -11.38
C PRO A 117 -1.09 -18.13 -11.84
N ARG A 118 -0.92 -18.33 -13.15
CA ARG A 118 -0.38 -19.58 -13.71
C ARG A 118 1.13 -19.44 -13.94
N SER A 119 1.96 -19.82 -12.98
CA SER A 119 3.42 -19.93 -13.15
C SER A 119 3.82 -21.16 -13.96
N LEU A 120 5.10 -21.26 -14.33
CA LEU A 120 5.73 -22.51 -14.75
C LEU A 120 6.21 -23.27 -13.51
N SER A 121 6.23 -24.59 -13.61
CA SER A 121 6.94 -25.48 -12.69
C SER A 121 8.44 -25.45 -12.96
N ASP A 122 9.24 -25.91 -12.00
CA ASP A 122 10.71 -25.87 -12.12
C ASP A 122 11.23 -26.81 -13.22
N THR A 123 10.54 -27.91 -13.48
CA THR A 123 10.82 -28.81 -14.62
C THR A 123 10.52 -28.15 -15.96
N GLU A 124 9.41 -27.41 -16.09
CA GLU A 124 9.08 -26.62 -17.29
C GLU A 124 10.11 -25.49 -17.51
N VAL A 125 10.66 -24.91 -16.43
CA VAL A 125 11.73 -23.90 -16.51
C VAL A 125 13.03 -24.51 -17.03
N ALA A 126 13.45 -25.66 -16.48
CA ALA A 126 14.65 -26.35 -16.94
C ALA A 126 14.52 -26.76 -18.42
N ALA A 127 13.37 -27.31 -18.81
CA ALA A 127 13.08 -27.66 -20.21
C ALA A 127 13.10 -26.43 -21.13
N LEU A 128 12.59 -25.28 -20.67
CA LEU A 128 12.68 -24.04 -21.42
C LEU A 128 14.15 -23.62 -21.61
N LEU A 129 14.93 -23.54 -20.53
CA LEU A 129 16.34 -23.12 -20.60
C LEU A 129 17.19 -24.04 -21.49
N ALA A 130 16.89 -25.33 -21.51
CA ALA A 130 17.58 -26.31 -22.35
C ALA A 130 17.29 -26.16 -23.85
N VAL A 131 16.10 -25.66 -24.23
CA VAL A 131 15.68 -25.54 -25.64
C VAL A 131 15.91 -24.14 -26.24
N LEU A 132 16.39 -23.18 -25.45
CA LEU A 132 16.64 -21.82 -25.95
C LEU A 132 17.84 -21.82 -26.89
N ASP A 133 17.56 -21.53 -28.16
CA ASP A 133 18.56 -21.45 -29.21
C ASP A 133 19.08 -20.02 -29.34
N GLY A 134 20.40 -19.83 -29.32
CA GLY A 134 21.05 -18.55 -29.57
C GLY A 134 21.12 -17.61 -28.36
N GLU A 135 22.25 -16.90 -28.26
CA GLU A 135 22.61 -16.07 -27.11
C GLU A 135 21.63 -14.92 -26.86
N ARG A 136 21.04 -14.36 -27.92
CA ARG A 136 20.01 -13.32 -27.82
C ARG A 136 18.80 -13.78 -27.03
N ASP A 137 18.26 -14.94 -27.39
CA ASP A 137 17.00 -15.42 -26.85
C ASP A 137 17.19 -15.88 -25.40
N ARG A 138 18.35 -16.47 -25.10
CA ARG A 138 18.81 -16.80 -23.74
C ARG A 138 18.85 -15.57 -22.84
N ALA A 139 19.56 -14.51 -23.26
CA ALA A 139 19.62 -13.26 -22.51
C ALA A 139 18.23 -12.62 -22.33
N LEU A 140 17.40 -12.61 -23.38
CA LEU A 140 16.06 -12.04 -23.34
C LEU A 140 15.16 -12.76 -22.33
N VAL A 141 15.15 -14.09 -22.35
CA VAL A 141 14.35 -14.90 -21.42
C VAL A 141 14.89 -14.78 -20.00
N ALA A 142 16.21 -14.74 -19.81
CA ALA A 142 16.84 -14.55 -18.51
C ALA A 142 16.41 -13.23 -17.86
N LEU A 143 16.34 -12.12 -18.60
CA LEU A 143 15.87 -10.84 -18.04
C LEU A 143 14.41 -10.89 -17.58
N MET A 144 13.56 -11.72 -18.20
CA MET A 144 12.17 -11.90 -17.76
C MET A 144 12.04 -12.89 -16.60
N LEU A 145 12.80 -13.98 -16.63
CA LEU A 145 12.69 -15.11 -15.72
C LEU A 145 13.52 -14.94 -14.44
N ARG A 146 14.64 -14.21 -14.50
CA ARG A 146 15.60 -14.02 -13.39
C ARG A 146 15.67 -12.59 -12.88
N ALA A 147 15.30 -11.60 -13.69
CA ALA A 147 15.23 -10.20 -13.25
C ALA A 147 13.79 -9.65 -13.21
N GLY A 148 12.80 -10.45 -13.63
CA GLY A 148 11.40 -10.09 -13.52
C GLY A 148 11.04 -8.82 -14.29
N LEU A 149 11.60 -8.59 -15.49
CA LEU A 149 11.21 -7.46 -16.33
C LEU A 149 9.88 -7.72 -17.07
N ARG A 150 9.14 -6.67 -17.41
CA ARG A 150 7.98 -6.75 -18.31
C ARG A 150 8.47 -6.81 -19.76
N VAL A 151 7.69 -7.42 -20.67
CA VAL A 151 8.07 -7.46 -22.10
C VAL A 151 8.30 -6.07 -22.72
N SER A 152 7.49 -5.08 -22.33
CA SER A 152 7.67 -3.69 -22.77
C SER A 152 8.93 -3.05 -22.21
N GLU A 153 9.37 -3.48 -21.03
CA GLU A 153 10.60 -3.00 -20.39
C GLU A 153 11.81 -3.62 -21.08
N VAL A 154 11.82 -4.94 -21.33
CA VAL A 154 12.92 -5.63 -22.03
C VAL A 154 13.12 -5.09 -23.45
N VAL A 155 12.05 -4.88 -24.19
CA VAL A 155 12.10 -4.30 -25.55
C VAL A 155 12.56 -2.84 -25.54
N GLY A 156 12.30 -2.10 -24.46
CA GLY A 156 12.68 -0.70 -24.32
C GLY A 156 14.09 -0.45 -23.79
N LEU A 157 14.85 -1.50 -23.41
CA LEU A 157 16.21 -1.36 -22.90
C LEU A 157 17.18 -0.88 -23.99
N THR A 158 18.05 0.05 -23.63
CA THR A 158 19.17 0.50 -24.46
C THR A 158 20.51 0.02 -23.89
N LEU A 159 21.58 0.13 -24.66
CA LEU A 159 22.94 -0.19 -24.19
C LEU A 159 23.38 0.69 -23.00
N GLU A 160 22.90 1.94 -22.94
CA GLU A 160 23.20 2.88 -21.86
C GLU A 160 22.52 2.52 -20.54
N ASP A 161 21.48 1.70 -20.59
CA ASP A 161 20.74 1.27 -19.39
C ASP A 161 21.42 0.12 -18.65
N ILE A 162 22.55 -0.39 -19.16
CA ILE A 162 23.27 -1.53 -18.60
C ILE A 162 24.49 -1.06 -17.81
N TRP A 163 24.56 -1.48 -16.55
CA TRP A 163 25.76 -1.33 -15.73
C TRP A 163 26.21 -2.71 -15.22
N LEU A 164 27.16 -3.32 -15.92
CA LEU A 164 27.63 -4.69 -15.62
C LEU A 164 28.53 -4.80 -14.37
N GLY A 165 28.88 -3.69 -13.72
CA GLY A 165 29.73 -3.71 -12.52
C GLY A 165 31.16 -4.14 -12.82
N VAL A 166 32.01 -3.20 -13.25
CA VAL A 166 33.40 -3.48 -13.65
C VAL A 166 34.34 -3.67 -12.44
N ALA A 167 33.86 -3.36 -11.22
CA ALA A 167 34.64 -3.44 -9.98
C ALA A 167 34.19 -4.63 -9.09
N PRO A 168 35.12 -5.32 -8.40
CA PRO A 168 34.79 -6.38 -7.45
C PRO A 168 33.79 -5.89 -6.39
N GLY A 169 32.66 -6.59 -6.26
CA GLY A 169 31.63 -6.30 -5.25
C GLY A 169 30.49 -5.37 -5.70
N VAL A 170 30.56 -4.78 -6.90
CA VAL A 170 29.44 -3.98 -7.45
C VAL A 170 28.53 -4.89 -8.29
N PRO A 171 27.25 -5.10 -7.91
CA PRO A 171 26.35 -5.97 -8.67
C PRO A 171 25.98 -5.36 -10.02
N ALA A 172 25.89 -6.22 -11.04
CA ALA A 172 25.32 -5.85 -12.31
C ALA A 172 23.86 -5.40 -12.13
N ARG A 173 23.51 -4.27 -12.76
CA ARG A 173 22.20 -3.63 -12.61
C ARG A 173 21.75 -2.98 -13.91
N LEU A 174 20.43 -2.90 -14.08
CA LEU A 174 19.77 -2.26 -15.21
C LEU A 174 18.96 -1.05 -14.74
N ARG A 175 18.97 0.02 -15.52
CA ARG A 175 17.97 1.09 -15.41
C ARG A 175 16.75 0.72 -16.22
N VAL A 176 15.57 0.69 -15.59
CA VAL A 176 14.32 0.29 -16.25
C VAL A 176 13.28 1.38 -16.13
N LEU A 177 12.75 1.81 -17.27
CA LEU A 177 11.61 2.72 -17.37
C LEU A 177 10.28 1.96 -17.24
N GLY A 178 9.61 2.15 -16.10
CA GLY A 178 8.32 1.53 -15.78
C GLY A 178 7.10 2.33 -16.25
N LYS A 179 5.91 1.76 -16.01
CA LYS A 179 4.62 2.38 -16.37
C LYS A 179 4.47 3.78 -15.75
N GLY A 180 4.35 4.79 -16.60
CA GLY A 180 4.20 6.20 -16.19
C GLY A 180 5.55 6.94 -16.08
N GLN A 181 6.56 6.54 -16.86
CA GLN A 181 7.90 7.16 -16.87
C GLN A 181 8.60 7.12 -15.50
N LYS A 182 8.33 6.08 -14.71
CA LYS A 182 8.98 5.90 -13.42
C LYS A 182 10.19 5.00 -13.60
N GLU A 183 11.37 5.54 -13.38
CA GLU A 183 12.62 4.78 -13.39
C GLU A 183 12.72 3.90 -12.14
N ARG A 184 13.29 2.70 -12.31
CA ARG A 184 13.74 1.85 -11.21
C ARG A 184 15.01 1.12 -11.60
N ILE A 185 15.81 0.78 -10.60
CA ILE A 185 16.97 -0.09 -10.77
C ILE A 185 16.53 -1.54 -10.58
N VAL A 186 17.01 -2.44 -11.45
CA VAL A 186 16.83 -3.88 -11.33
C VAL A 186 18.20 -4.54 -11.28
N TRP A 187 18.47 -5.30 -10.23
CA TRP A 187 19.71 -6.06 -10.11
C TRP A 187 19.65 -7.35 -10.93
N LEU A 188 20.78 -7.76 -11.49
CA LEU A 188 20.91 -9.01 -12.23
C LEU A 188 21.52 -10.09 -11.35
N SER A 189 21.02 -11.32 -11.51
CA SER A 189 21.67 -12.48 -10.91
C SER A 189 22.96 -12.85 -11.66
N PRO A 190 23.88 -13.62 -11.07
CA PRO A 190 25.06 -14.11 -11.78
C PRO A 190 24.73 -14.82 -13.09
N GLU A 191 23.72 -15.69 -13.08
CA GLU A 191 23.24 -16.38 -14.29
C GLU A 191 22.75 -15.40 -15.35
N ALA A 192 21.88 -14.44 -14.98
CA ALA A 192 21.37 -13.43 -15.91
C ALA A 192 22.47 -12.51 -16.45
N THR A 193 23.46 -12.19 -15.62
CA THR A 193 24.63 -11.39 -16.00
C THR A 193 25.48 -12.12 -17.02
N ALA A 194 25.78 -13.40 -16.80
CA ALA A 194 26.55 -14.23 -17.72
C ALA A 194 25.87 -14.35 -19.09
N MET A 195 24.56 -14.62 -19.11
CA MET A 195 23.79 -14.71 -20.36
C MET A 195 23.75 -13.36 -21.09
N LEU A 196 23.57 -12.24 -20.36
CA LEU A 196 23.59 -10.92 -20.96
C LEU A 196 24.96 -10.55 -21.54
N THR A 197 26.04 -10.82 -20.82
CA THR A 197 27.42 -10.58 -21.29
C THR A 197 27.73 -11.41 -22.54
N THR A 198 27.29 -12.66 -22.59
CA THR A 198 27.48 -13.53 -23.76
C THR A 198 26.73 -12.98 -24.98
N TRP A 199 25.49 -12.49 -24.81
CA TRP A 199 24.77 -11.79 -25.87
C TRP A 199 25.49 -10.51 -26.32
N LEU A 200 25.96 -9.69 -25.40
CA LEU A 200 26.66 -8.44 -25.73
C LEU A 200 27.93 -8.66 -26.54
N ALA A 201 28.63 -9.78 -26.33
CA ALA A 201 29.83 -10.15 -27.09
C ALA A 201 29.54 -10.49 -28.55
N VAL A 202 28.35 -11.05 -28.84
CA VAL A 202 27.95 -11.48 -30.21
C VAL A 202 26.89 -10.58 -30.83
N ARG A 203 26.46 -9.53 -30.13
CA ARG A 203 25.43 -8.58 -30.62
C ARG A 203 25.98 -7.86 -31.85
N PRO A 204 25.27 -7.87 -32.99
CA PRO A 204 25.69 -7.15 -34.19
C PRO A 204 25.83 -5.64 -33.93
N SER A 205 26.86 -5.02 -34.52
CA SER A 205 26.96 -3.56 -34.60
C SER A 205 25.81 -3.02 -35.46
N SER A 206 25.10 -2.02 -34.95
CA SER A 206 23.93 -1.42 -35.58
C SER A 206 23.79 0.02 -35.14
N ASP A 207 23.16 0.86 -35.96
CA ASP A 207 22.93 2.29 -35.69
C ASP A 207 21.92 2.54 -34.57
N THR A 208 21.23 1.49 -34.08
CA THR A 208 20.31 1.61 -32.95
C THR A 208 20.97 1.26 -31.61
N THR A 209 20.67 2.06 -30.59
CA THR A 209 21.07 1.84 -29.21
C THR A 209 20.25 0.76 -28.49
N ALA A 210 19.23 0.18 -29.14
CA ALA A 210 18.36 -0.84 -28.55
C ALA A 210 19.12 -2.13 -28.21
N LEU A 211 18.91 -2.67 -27.00
CA LEU A 211 19.64 -3.85 -26.53
C LEU A 211 19.37 -5.11 -27.37
N PHE A 212 18.10 -5.35 -27.71
CA PHE A 212 17.68 -6.54 -28.46
C PHE A 212 17.26 -6.19 -29.89
N LEU A 213 17.88 -6.87 -30.86
CA LEU A 213 17.64 -6.68 -32.28
C LEU A 213 16.91 -7.88 -32.88
N ASN A 214 16.06 -7.60 -33.88
CA ASN A 214 15.46 -8.62 -34.73
C ASN A 214 16.45 -9.10 -35.81
N GLY A 215 16.05 -10.10 -36.61
CA GLY A 215 16.90 -10.64 -37.68
C GLY A 215 17.26 -9.66 -38.81
N ARG A 216 16.62 -8.47 -38.85
CA ARG A 216 16.93 -7.37 -39.76
C ARG A 216 17.73 -6.25 -39.07
N GLN A 217 18.30 -6.52 -37.90
CA GLN A 217 19.06 -5.59 -37.07
C GLN A 217 18.27 -4.33 -36.62
N GLN A 218 16.93 -4.41 -36.61
CA GLN A 218 16.08 -3.35 -36.06
C GLN A 218 15.64 -3.69 -34.63
N PRO A 219 15.18 -2.72 -33.83
CA PRO A 219 14.68 -2.98 -32.48
C PRO A 219 13.61 -4.09 -32.44
N LEU A 220 13.76 -5.04 -31.52
CA LEU A 220 12.82 -6.12 -31.34
C LEU A 220 11.48 -5.57 -30.82
N THR A 221 10.34 -6.09 -31.29
CA THR A 221 9.01 -5.60 -30.85
C THR A 221 8.37 -6.53 -29.83
N VAL A 222 7.40 -6.02 -29.05
CA VAL A 222 6.61 -6.83 -28.11
C VAL A 222 5.93 -8.01 -28.81
N ALA A 223 5.42 -7.80 -30.03
CA ALA A 223 4.82 -8.85 -30.84
C ALA A 223 5.86 -9.91 -31.26
N GLY A 224 7.07 -9.49 -31.62
CA GLY A 224 8.18 -10.38 -31.93
C GLY A 224 8.56 -11.27 -30.74
N VAL A 225 8.64 -10.71 -29.54
CA VAL A 225 8.91 -11.49 -28.32
C VAL A 225 7.78 -12.48 -28.01
N GLN A 226 6.52 -12.07 -28.17
CA GLN A 226 5.39 -12.97 -27.96
C GLN A 226 5.37 -14.13 -28.97
N TRP A 227 5.71 -13.86 -30.22
CA TRP A 227 5.86 -14.89 -31.25
C TRP A 227 6.99 -15.85 -30.89
N LEU A 228 8.16 -15.32 -30.47
CA LEU A 228 9.31 -16.11 -30.05
C LEU A 228 8.97 -17.08 -28.91
N LEU A 229 8.37 -16.56 -27.83
CA LEU A 229 7.96 -17.37 -26.69
C LEU A 229 6.91 -18.42 -27.09
N LYS A 230 6.01 -18.11 -28.01
CA LYS A 230 5.04 -19.08 -28.53
C LYS A 230 5.72 -20.21 -29.30
N SER A 231 6.78 -19.91 -30.04
CA SER A 231 7.57 -20.92 -30.76
C SER A 231 8.29 -21.86 -29.80
N TYR A 232 8.99 -21.34 -28.79
CA TYR A 232 9.61 -22.19 -27.75
C TYR A 232 8.58 -22.95 -26.92
N GLY A 233 7.44 -22.34 -26.62
CA GLY A 233 6.34 -22.99 -25.90
C GLY A 233 5.79 -24.20 -26.64
N ARG A 234 5.80 -24.20 -27.97
CA ARG A 234 5.44 -25.39 -28.77
C ARG A 234 6.46 -26.51 -28.63
N LYS A 235 7.76 -26.19 -28.56
CA LYS A 235 8.84 -27.20 -28.41
C LYS A 235 8.75 -27.94 -27.08
N ILE A 236 8.39 -27.24 -25.99
CA ILE A 236 8.28 -27.84 -24.65
C ILE A 236 6.84 -28.21 -24.28
N HIS A 237 5.88 -28.09 -25.22
CA HIS A 237 4.45 -28.34 -24.99
C HIS A 237 3.80 -27.51 -23.86
N VAL A 238 4.27 -26.28 -23.64
CA VAL A 238 3.76 -25.36 -22.61
C VAL A 238 3.31 -24.04 -23.22
N THR A 239 2.17 -23.51 -22.78
CA THR A 239 1.75 -22.15 -23.18
C THR A 239 2.65 -21.10 -22.52
N LEU A 240 3.69 -20.64 -23.20
CA LEU A 240 4.57 -19.59 -22.71
C LEU A 240 4.02 -18.19 -23.02
N THR A 241 4.08 -17.31 -22.03
CA THR A 241 3.81 -15.88 -22.20
C THR A 241 4.76 -15.08 -21.31
N PRO A 242 5.06 -13.81 -21.64
CA PRO A 242 5.91 -12.97 -20.79
C PRO A 242 5.42 -12.87 -19.34
N HIS A 243 4.10 -12.86 -19.14
CA HIS A 243 3.52 -12.82 -17.80
C HIS A 243 3.74 -14.14 -17.03
N ARG A 244 3.72 -15.31 -17.69
CA ARG A 244 4.03 -16.57 -16.99
C ARG A 244 5.48 -16.62 -16.53
N LEU A 245 6.44 -16.17 -17.33
CA LEU A 245 7.85 -16.08 -16.92
C LEU A 245 8.01 -15.20 -15.68
N ARG A 246 7.40 -14.02 -15.71
CA ARG A 246 7.38 -13.09 -14.58
C ARG A 246 6.67 -13.65 -13.34
N HIS A 247 5.58 -14.39 -13.50
CA HIS A 247 4.89 -15.05 -12.40
C HIS A 247 5.73 -16.19 -11.80
N THR A 248 6.47 -16.90 -12.64
CA THR A 248 7.41 -17.96 -12.22
C THR A 248 8.54 -17.37 -11.38
N PHE A 249 9.14 -16.27 -11.84
CA PHE A 249 10.11 -15.50 -11.07
C PHE A 249 9.58 -15.08 -9.69
N ALA A 250 8.38 -14.50 -9.64
CA ALA A 250 7.76 -14.08 -8.38
C ALA A 250 7.47 -15.25 -7.44
N ARG A 251 6.98 -16.38 -7.95
CA ARG A 251 6.75 -17.61 -7.19
C ARG A 251 8.06 -18.11 -6.57
N GLN A 252 9.08 -18.32 -7.40
CA GLN A 252 10.37 -18.91 -6.99
C GLN A 252 11.05 -18.06 -5.91
N LEU A 253 11.02 -16.73 -6.02
CA LEU A 253 11.59 -15.86 -5.00
C LEU A 253 10.85 -15.93 -3.66
N ILE A 254 9.52 -16.07 -3.69
CA ILE A 254 8.72 -16.23 -2.46
C ILE A 254 8.98 -17.60 -1.82
N GLU A 255 9.04 -18.67 -2.61
CA GLU A 255 9.32 -20.03 -2.14
C GLU A 255 10.69 -20.12 -1.46
N VAL A 256 11.68 -19.38 -1.96
CA VAL A 256 13.02 -19.29 -1.37
C VAL A 256 13.07 -18.29 -0.19
N GLY A 257 11.95 -17.66 0.15
CA GLY A 257 11.80 -16.82 1.34
C GLY A 257 12.20 -15.36 1.15
N MET A 258 12.15 -14.82 -0.07
CA MET A 258 12.31 -13.39 -0.31
C MET A 258 11.10 -12.63 0.26
N PRO A 259 11.31 -11.54 1.02
CA PRO A 259 10.23 -10.68 1.46
C PRO A 259 9.41 -10.14 0.26
N VAL A 260 8.08 -10.25 0.35
CA VAL A 260 7.14 -9.91 -0.75
C VAL A 260 7.23 -8.44 -1.16
N GLU A 261 7.71 -7.60 -0.26
CA GLU A 261 7.89 -6.17 -0.43
C GLU A 261 9.13 -5.85 -1.25
N SER A 262 10.26 -6.50 -0.93
CA SER A 262 11.49 -6.47 -1.72
C SER A 262 11.18 -6.97 -3.14
N LEU A 263 10.39 -8.04 -3.26
CA LEU A 263 9.90 -8.53 -4.54
C LEU A 263 8.99 -7.52 -5.25
N ALA A 264 8.03 -6.89 -4.56
CA ALA A 264 7.13 -5.91 -5.17
C ALA A 264 7.86 -4.65 -5.67
N ARG A 265 8.90 -4.20 -4.96
CA ARG A 265 9.77 -3.08 -5.35
C ARG A 265 10.62 -3.44 -6.56
N LEU A 266 11.27 -4.61 -6.55
CA LEU A 266 12.01 -5.17 -7.69
C LEU A 266 11.12 -5.26 -8.95
N MET A 267 9.90 -5.74 -8.77
CA MET A 267 8.89 -5.87 -9.82
C MET A 267 8.27 -4.52 -10.24
N GLY A 268 8.52 -3.41 -9.54
CA GLY A 268 7.92 -2.11 -9.84
C GLY A 268 6.39 -2.14 -9.78
N HIS A 269 5.83 -2.78 -8.75
CA HIS A 269 4.39 -2.78 -8.48
C HIS A 269 4.01 -1.55 -7.66
N ALA A 270 3.08 -0.73 -8.19
CA ALA A 270 2.56 0.44 -7.46
C ALA A 270 1.70 0.05 -6.24
N GLN A 271 1.21 -1.19 -6.19
CA GLN A 271 0.44 -1.74 -5.07
C GLN A 271 0.92 -3.17 -4.78
N ILE A 272 1.34 -3.47 -3.55
CA ILE A 272 1.80 -4.82 -3.17
C ILE A 272 0.66 -5.85 -3.22
N SER A 273 -0.61 -5.43 -3.28
CA SER A 273 -1.76 -6.33 -3.48
C SER A 273 -1.66 -7.21 -4.74
N THR A 274 -0.85 -6.79 -5.74
CA THR A 274 -0.57 -7.61 -6.92
C THR A 274 0.41 -8.76 -6.63
N THR A 275 1.18 -8.66 -5.54
CA THR A 275 2.12 -9.66 -5.03
C THR A 275 1.58 -10.42 -3.80
N GLN A 276 0.53 -9.92 -3.14
CA GLN A 276 -0.11 -10.60 -2.00
C GLN A 276 -0.87 -11.87 -2.36
N VAL A 277 -1.21 -12.09 -3.64
CA VAL A 277 -1.89 -13.30 -4.11
C VAL A 277 -1.06 -14.57 -3.86
N TYR A 278 0.22 -14.44 -3.49
CA TYR A 278 1.14 -15.55 -3.23
C TYR A 278 1.33 -15.90 -1.74
N LEU A 279 0.63 -15.24 -0.79
CA LEU A 279 0.96 -15.25 0.65
C LEU A 279 -0.06 -15.97 1.56
N GLU A 280 -1.10 -16.62 1.02
CA GLU A 280 -2.19 -17.16 1.86
C GLU A 280 -1.74 -18.38 2.69
N GLY A 281 -1.32 -18.12 3.95
CA GLY A 281 -1.21 -19.12 5.04
C GLY A 281 0.07 -19.06 5.88
N ALA A 282 0.04 -18.43 7.07
CA ALA A 282 0.85 -18.75 8.27
C ALA A 282 0.67 -17.69 9.37
N ASP A 283 0.24 -18.10 10.57
CA ASP A 283 0.11 -17.22 11.76
C ASP A 283 1.12 -17.55 12.89
N LEU A 284 1.84 -18.68 12.82
CA LEU A 284 2.86 -19.05 13.81
C LEU A 284 4.21 -18.37 13.56
N ALA A 285 4.59 -18.13 12.31
CA ALA A 285 5.81 -17.40 11.94
C ALA A 285 5.82 -15.93 12.42
N LEU A 286 4.66 -15.38 12.78
CA LEU A 286 4.47 -13.99 13.17
C LEU A 286 5.18 -13.65 14.49
N ARG A 287 5.04 -14.54 15.49
CA ARG A 287 5.63 -14.36 16.83
C ARG A 287 7.15 -14.39 16.75
N ASP A 288 7.70 -15.43 16.12
CA ASP A 288 9.16 -15.64 16.05
C ASP A 288 9.83 -14.54 15.23
N SER A 289 9.21 -14.11 14.12
CA SER A 289 9.70 -12.99 13.31
C SER A 289 9.72 -11.67 14.09
N PHE A 290 8.70 -11.41 14.92
CA PHE A 290 8.63 -10.20 15.74
C PHE A 290 9.68 -10.20 16.86
N LEU A 291 9.79 -11.30 17.61
CA LEU A 291 10.74 -11.41 18.71
C LEU A 291 12.19 -11.39 18.21
N GLN A 292 12.50 -12.06 17.10
CA GLN A 292 13.84 -12.00 16.50
C GLN A 292 14.16 -10.61 15.93
N ALA A 293 13.18 -9.90 15.35
CA ALA A 293 13.39 -8.54 14.87
C ALA A 293 13.63 -7.57 16.04
N MET A 294 12.83 -7.65 17.10
CA MET A 294 13.05 -6.85 18.31
C MET A 294 14.39 -7.18 18.95
N GLN A 295 14.72 -8.47 19.08
CA GLN A 295 16.01 -8.89 19.62
C GLN A 295 17.16 -8.41 18.74
N ARG A 296 17.07 -8.35 17.40
CA ARG A 296 18.11 -7.75 16.55
C ARG A 296 18.19 -6.23 16.67
N ALA A 297 17.04 -5.56 16.82
CA ALA A 297 16.99 -4.12 17.09
C ALA A 297 17.56 -3.76 18.48
N GLU A 298 17.49 -4.71 19.42
CA GLU A 298 18.08 -4.66 20.76
C GLU A 298 19.55 -5.15 20.76
N VAL A 299 19.94 -6.15 19.97
CA VAL A 299 21.29 -6.80 19.94
C VAL A 299 22.26 -6.08 19.01
N GLY A 300 21.79 -5.25 18.07
CA GLY A 300 22.63 -4.22 17.43
C GLY A 300 23.27 -3.25 18.45
N GLN A 301 22.95 -3.39 19.74
CA GLN A 301 23.43 -2.64 20.89
C GLN A 301 24.45 -3.44 21.76
N ALA A 302 24.72 -4.73 21.49
CA ALA A 302 25.47 -5.62 22.40
C ALA A 302 26.87 -6.06 21.91
N ALA A 303 27.47 -5.39 20.92
CA ALA A 303 28.89 -5.60 20.56
C ALA A 303 29.86 -4.84 21.48
N THR A 304 29.36 -4.27 22.58
CA THR A 304 30.13 -3.72 23.68
C THR A 304 29.47 -4.14 24.98
N GLN A 305 30.19 -4.93 25.76
CA GLN A 305 29.86 -5.48 27.09
C GLN A 305 29.16 -6.85 27.08
N GLY A 306 29.89 -7.82 27.64
CA GLY A 306 29.63 -9.25 27.55
C GLY A 306 28.77 -9.84 28.66
N ASP A 307 28.45 -11.11 28.39
CA ASP A 307 27.88 -12.20 29.20
C ASP A 307 27.38 -11.94 30.62
N SER A 308 26.11 -12.30 30.86
CA SER A 308 25.74 -13.58 31.49
C SER A 308 24.28 -13.51 31.98
N ASN A 309 23.43 -14.48 31.60
CA ASN A 309 22.70 -15.29 32.59
C ASN A 309 21.86 -16.41 31.95
N SER A 310 21.86 -17.56 32.64
CA SER A 310 21.12 -18.79 32.32
C SER A 310 19.62 -18.69 32.66
N PRO A 311 18.75 -19.50 32.02
CA PRO A 311 17.31 -19.47 32.23
C PRO A 311 16.85 -20.36 33.39
N ALA A 312 15.94 -19.85 34.23
CA ALA A 312 15.26 -20.62 35.27
C ALA A 312 13.98 -21.31 34.74
N GLN A 313 13.73 -22.52 35.24
CA GLN A 313 12.64 -23.44 34.86
C GLN A 313 11.24 -22.99 35.33
N PRO A 314 10.16 -23.59 34.77
CA PRO A 314 8.78 -23.15 34.94
C PRO A 314 8.04 -23.90 36.06
N ASP A 315 7.30 -23.18 36.90
CA ASP A 315 6.33 -23.77 37.84
C ASP A 315 4.87 -23.64 37.35
N GLU A 316 4.10 -24.64 37.76
CA GLU A 316 2.78 -25.11 37.33
C GLU A 316 1.56 -24.17 37.54
N PRO A 317 0.42 -24.46 36.88
CA PRO A 317 -0.69 -23.52 36.74
C PRO A 317 -1.66 -23.55 37.94
N LEU A 318 -2.18 -22.37 38.32
CA LEU A 318 -3.32 -22.25 39.22
C LEU A 318 -4.60 -21.93 38.43
N SER A 319 -5.62 -22.74 38.70
CA SER A 319 -6.97 -22.75 38.12
C SER A 319 -7.82 -21.51 38.46
N PRO A 320 -8.89 -21.24 37.68
CA PRO A 320 -9.71 -20.06 37.81
C PRO A 320 -10.86 -20.25 38.80
N ASP A 321 -11.23 -19.16 39.48
CA ASP A 321 -12.59 -18.59 39.50
C ASP A 321 -12.85 -17.88 40.85
N GLN A 322 -13.36 -16.66 40.79
CA GLN A 322 -14.57 -16.27 41.49
C GLN A 322 -14.99 -14.85 41.07
N GLY A 323 -16.18 -14.82 40.45
CA GLY A 323 -16.78 -13.63 39.89
C GLY A 323 -17.08 -12.53 40.89
N LEU A 324 -16.82 -11.30 40.45
CA LEU A 324 -17.49 -10.09 40.92
C LEU A 324 -17.91 -9.28 39.69
N VAL A 325 -19.21 -9.01 39.62
CA VAL A 325 -19.86 -8.15 38.63
C VAL A 325 -19.26 -6.75 38.76
N GLY A 326 -18.37 -6.37 37.84
CA GLY A 326 -17.76 -5.04 37.87
C GLY A 326 -18.69 -4.01 37.26
N ALA A 327 -18.86 -2.90 37.98
CA ALA A 327 -19.52 -1.70 37.49
C ALA A 327 -18.84 -1.23 36.19
N GLU A 328 -19.64 -0.94 35.16
CA GLU A 328 -19.14 -0.34 33.94
C GLU A 328 -18.46 1.01 34.26
N PRO A 329 -17.29 1.31 33.67
CA PRO A 329 -16.64 2.61 33.85
C PRO A 329 -17.56 3.74 33.39
N GLU A 330 -17.86 4.68 34.27
CA GLU A 330 -18.73 5.82 34.03
C GLU A 330 -18.06 6.79 33.05
N TYR A 331 -18.42 6.70 31.76
CA TYR A 331 -17.93 7.60 30.72
C TYR A 331 -18.68 8.93 30.76
N PRO A 332 -18.03 10.07 30.46
CA PRO A 332 -18.68 11.38 30.49
C PRO A 332 -19.89 11.42 29.52
N PRO A 333 -21.01 12.04 29.94
CA PRO A 333 -22.22 12.11 29.12
C PRO A 333 -21.96 12.85 27.80
N PRO A 334 -22.83 12.67 26.79
CA PRO A 334 -22.74 13.43 25.54
C PRO A 334 -22.62 14.94 25.83
N PRO A 335 -21.80 15.68 25.05
CA PRO A 335 -21.67 17.11 25.25
C PRO A 335 -23.04 17.77 25.13
N ASP A 336 -23.33 18.73 26.00
CA ASP A 336 -24.56 19.51 25.93
C ASP A 336 -24.65 20.19 24.55
N THR A 337 -25.69 19.85 23.80
CA THR A 337 -25.90 20.29 22.42
C THR A 337 -26.87 21.45 22.28
N GLU A 338 -27.54 21.88 23.36
CA GLU A 338 -28.61 22.89 23.29
C GLU A 338 -28.08 24.28 22.90
N GLY A 339 -26.85 24.62 23.30
CA GLY A 339 -26.21 25.89 22.95
C GLY A 339 -25.29 25.86 21.71
N TRP A 340 -25.22 24.75 20.96
CA TRP A 340 -24.27 24.65 19.85
C TRP A 340 -24.77 25.39 18.60
N ALA A 341 -23.98 26.38 18.16
CA ALA A 341 -24.13 27.09 16.89
C ALA A 341 -25.55 27.64 16.64
N THR A 342 -26.08 28.38 17.62
CA THR A 342 -27.39 29.04 17.56
C THR A 342 -27.50 30.11 16.47
N ASP A 343 -26.37 30.51 15.89
CA ASP A 343 -26.26 31.42 14.74
C ASP A 343 -26.56 30.74 13.38
N LEU A 344 -26.60 29.41 13.32
CA LEU A 344 -26.86 28.67 12.08
C LEU A 344 -28.37 28.42 11.86
N PRO A 345 -28.85 28.38 10.60
CA PRO A 345 -30.22 27.97 10.27
C PRO A 345 -30.59 26.62 10.89
N GLU A 346 -31.82 26.51 11.40
CA GLU A 346 -32.29 25.33 12.13
C GLU A 346 -32.13 24.01 11.37
N PRO A 347 -32.46 23.91 10.05
CA PRO A 347 -32.28 22.66 9.31
C PRO A 347 -30.82 22.21 9.22
N ILE A 348 -29.88 23.15 9.06
CA ILE A 348 -28.44 22.88 9.04
C ILE A 348 -27.97 22.42 10.42
N ARG A 349 -28.42 23.11 11.47
CA ARG A 349 -28.08 22.80 12.87
C ARG A 349 -28.54 21.38 13.23
N GLN A 350 -29.79 21.05 12.93
CA GLN A 350 -30.37 19.72 13.20
C GLN A 350 -29.66 18.62 12.43
N ALA A 351 -29.33 18.83 11.15
CA ALA A 351 -28.60 17.85 10.34
C ALA A 351 -27.22 17.52 10.96
N CYS A 352 -26.48 18.53 11.41
CA CYS A 352 -25.17 18.35 12.05
C CYS A 352 -25.26 17.61 13.40
N LEU A 353 -26.23 17.97 14.24
CA LEU A 353 -26.46 17.33 15.53
C LEU A 353 -26.88 15.87 15.36
N GLN A 354 -27.77 15.60 14.41
CA GLN A 354 -28.24 14.24 14.14
C GLN A 354 -27.12 13.34 13.59
N TYR A 355 -26.23 13.89 12.75
CA TYR A 355 -25.03 13.18 12.31
C TYR A 355 -24.19 12.75 13.52
N VAL A 356 -23.88 13.67 14.45
CA VAL A 356 -23.10 13.32 15.65
C VAL A 356 -23.82 12.27 16.51
N ARG A 357 -25.14 12.41 16.73
CA ARG A 357 -25.94 11.45 17.52
C ARG A 357 -25.90 10.05 16.92
N ARG A 358 -26.00 9.91 15.61
CA ARG A 358 -25.95 8.60 14.93
C ARG A 358 -24.58 7.95 15.01
N HIS A 359 -23.51 8.73 14.83
CA HIS A 359 -22.14 8.22 14.86
C HIS A 359 -21.59 8.02 16.28
N TRP A 360 -22.28 8.55 17.31
CA TRP A 360 -21.86 8.50 18.72
C TRP A 360 -21.57 7.09 19.23
N LEU A 361 -22.51 6.15 19.02
CA LEU A 361 -22.36 4.76 19.48
C LEU A 361 -21.26 4.02 18.70
N GLY A 362 -21.02 4.40 17.44
CA GLY A 362 -19.96 3.86 16.61
C GLY A 362 -18.56 4.37 16.95
N TRP A 363 -18.44 5.39 17.80
CA TRP A 363 -17.16 5.88 18.32
C TRP A 363 -16.79 5.19 19.63
N ARG A 364 -15.48 5.02 19.82
CA ARG A 364 -14.91 4.44 21.04
C ARG A 364 -15.31 5.26 22.28
N PRO A 365 -15.74 4.62 23.38
CA PRO A 365 -16.21 5.31 24.58
C PRO A 365 -15.32 6.46 25.05
N SER A 366 -14.00 6.24 25.14
CA SER A 366 -13.01 7.25 25.54
C SER A 366 -12.89 8.46 24.60
N GLN A 367 -13.28 8.31 23.33
CA GLN A 367 -13.13 9.34 22.30
C GLN A 367 -14.45 10.03 21.93
N ARG A 368 -15.60 9.57 22.44
CA ARG A 368 -16.92 10.04 21.99
C ARG A 368 -17.06 11.55 22.11
N ARG A 369 -16.74 12.10 23.29
CA ARG A 369 -16.84 13.53 23.57
C ARG A 369 -15.86 14.37 22.74
N GLU A 370 -14.57 14.02 22.72
CA GLU A 370 -13.56 14.75 21.94
C GLU A 370 -13.89 14.73 20.44
N ARG A 371 -14.31 13.58 19.90
CA ARG A 371 -14.73 13.46 18.49
C ARG A 371 -15.97 14.27 18.18
N ALA A 372 -16.98 14.25 19.04
CA ALA A 372 -18.19 15.06 18.86
C ALA A 372 -17.84 16.54 18.75
N LEU A 373 -17.06 17.07 19.70
CA LEU A 373 -16.63 18.47 19.70
C LEU A 373 -15.81 18.82 18.45
N HIS A 374 -14.94 17.91 18.00
CA HIS A 374 -14.15 18.11 16.78
C HIS A 374 -15.04 18.14 15.52
N VAL A 375 -15.97 17.18 15.37
CA VAL A 375 -16.93 17.13 14.25
C VAL A 375 -17.77 18.40 14.22
N LEU A 376 -18.35 18.78 15.37
CA LEU A 376 -19.18 19.96 15.51
C LEU A 376 -18.37 21.24 15.24
N GLY A 377 -17.12 21.31 15.67
CA GLY A 377 -16.21 22.41 15.33
C GLY A 377 -15.91 22.52 13.84
N ASP A 378 -15.71 21.39 13.15
CA ASP A 378 -15.54 21.36 11.70
C ASP A 378 -16.80 21.83 10.97
N PHE A 379 -17.98 21.35 11.38
CA PHE A 379 -19.25 21.79 10.80
C PHE A 379 -19.52 23.27 11.03
N ALA A 380 -19.30 23.78 12.26
CA ALA A 380 -19.51 25.19 12.55
C ALA A 380 -18.61 26.08 11.68
N ARG A 381 -17.32 25.72 11.52
CA ARG A 381 -16.39 26.46 10.64
C ARG A 381 -16.81 26.41 9.17
N PHE A 382 -17.24 25.25 8.69
CA PHE A 382 -17.66 25.10 7.30
C PHE A 382 -18.95 25.88 7.01
N TRP A 383 -20.00 25.69 7.81
CA TRP A 383 -21.30 26.32 7.56
C TRP A 383 -21.27 27.82 7.73
N ARG A 384 -20.58 28.36 8.75
CA ARG A 384 -20.39 29.82 8.89
C ARG A 384 -19.69 30.42 7.68
N TRP A 385 -18.72 29.71 7.12
CA TRP A 385 -18.00 30.16 5.94
C TRP A 385 -18.86 30.13 4.68
N VAL A 386 -19.68 29.09 4.49
CA VAL A 386 -20.52 29.03 3.28
C VAL A 386 -21.64 30.06 3.36
N LEU A 387 -22.27 30.20 4.54
CA LEU A 387 -23.38 31.11 4.76
C LEU A 387 -22.97 32.59 4.70
N SER A 388 -21.70 32.92 4.95
CA SER A 388 -21.20 34.29 4.75
C SER A 388 -21.10 34.70 3.27
N ARG A 389 -21.24 33.74 2.33
CA ARG A 389 -21.11 33.95 0.89
C ARG A 389 -22.40 33.74 0.14
N ARG A 390 -23.18 32.74 0.55
CA ARG A 390 -24.47 32.42 -0.03
C ARG A 390 -25.41 31.96 1.07
N ALA A 391 -26.48 32.71 1.27
CA ALA A 391 -27.54 32.32 2.18
C ALA A 391 -28.36 31.18 1.56
N PHE A 392 -28.60 30.14 2.35
CA PHE A 392 -29.55 29.07 2.06
C PHE A 392 -29.96 28.40 3.36
N GLU A 393 -31.13 27.77 3.38
CA GLU A 393 -31.76 27.28 4.61
C GLU A 393 -31.49 25.79 4.85
N SER A 394 -31.23 25.03 3.77
CA SER A 394 -31.01 23.58 3.82
C SER A 394 -29.61 23.16 3.36
N PRO A 395 -28.99 22.16 4.00
CA PRO A 395 -27.76 21.53 3.51
C PRO A 395 -27.86 20.98 2.08
N ALA A 396 -29.06 20.64 1.60
CA ALA A 396 -29.29 20.08 0.27
C ALA A 396 -29.06 21.10 -0.86
N GLU A 397 -29.15 22.39 -0.56
CA GLU A 397 -28.97 23.49 -1.52
C GLU A 397 -27.49 23.75 -1.83
N LEU A 398 -26.56 23.06 -1.17
CA LEU A 398 -25.13 23.17 -1.40
C LEU A 398 -24.77 22.77 -2.84
N THR A 399 -23.87 23.53 -3.48
CA THR A 399 -23.42 23.24 -4.85
C THR A 399 -21.96 22.80 -4.90
N ALA A 400 -21.57 22.17 -6.00
CA ALA A 400 -20.16 21.82 -6.24
C ALA A 400 -19.25 23.07 -6.31
N ALA A 401 -19.79 24.24 -6.69
CA ALA A 401 -19.06 25.49 -6.72
C ALA A 401 -18.70 25.97 -5.30
N ASP A 402 -19.62 25.85 -4.34
CA ASP A 402 -19.37 26.22 -2.94
C ASP A 402 -18.24 25.38 -2.32
N LEU A 403 -18.22 24.07 -2.61
CA LEU A 403 -17.18 23.16 -2.14
C LEU A 403 -15.80 23.46 -2.75
N ARG A 404 -15.75 23.82 -4.04
CA ARG A 404 -14.51 24.23 -4.72
C ARG A 404 -14.00 25.55 -4.16
N ALA A 405 -14.87 26.54 -4.03
CA ALA A 405 -14.52 27.84 -3.43
C ALA A 405 -14.01 27.68 -1.99
N TYR A 406 -14.59 26.74 -1.21
CA TYR A 406 -14.10 26.43 0.13
C TYR A 406 -12.69 25.86 0.08
N MET A 407 -12.47 24.89 -0.80
CA MET A 407 -11.15 24.30 -0.97
C MET A 407 -10.11 25.32 -1.40
N ASP A 408 -10.40 26.15 -2.40
CA ASP A 408 -9.48 27.13 -2.97
C ASP A 408 -9.06 28.19 -1.94
N GLU A 409 -10.00 28.73 -1.16
CA GLU A 409 -9.65 29.68 -0.11
C GLU A 409 -8.85 29.02 1.02
N ARG A 410 -9.23 27.81 1.44
CA ARG A 410 -8.48 27.14 2.51
C ARG A 410 -7.06 26.82 2.08
N ILE A 411 -6.84 26.51 0.81
CA ILE A 411 -5.51 26.38 0.21
C ILE A 411 -4.79 27.73 0.17
N ALA A 412 -5.46 28.80 -0.28
CA ALA A 412 -4.89 30.15 -0.33
C ALA A 412 -4.47 30.68 1.05
N CYS A 413 -5.24 30.38 2.10
CA CYS A 413 -4.93 30.70 3.49
C CYS A 413 -3.85 29.77 4.10
N GLY A 414 -3.24 28.88 3.32
CA GLY A 414 -2.14 28.03 3.76
C GLY A 414 -2.54 26.88 4.69
N HIS A 415 -3.82 26.48 4.74
CA HIS A 415 -4.22 25.34 5.57
C HIS A 415 -3.64 24.02 5.04
N ASN A 416 -3.32 23.11 5.98
CA ASN A 416 -2.84 21.78 5.62
C ASN A 416 -3.90 21.01 4.79
N PRO A 417 -3.56 20.46 3.60
CA PRO A 417 -4.53 19.79 2.75
C PRO A 417 -5.17 18.54 3.38
N CYS A 418 -4.55 17.94 4.40
CA CYS A 418 -5.13 16.83 5.16
C CYS A 418 -6.30 17.30 6.01
N THR A 419 -6.16 18.46 6.66
CA THR A 419 -7.23 19.10 7.42
C THR A 419 -8.41 19.47 6.52
N ILE A 420 -8.13 19.99 5.31
CA ILE A 420 -9.17 20.32 4.31
C ILE A 420 -9.89 19.04 3.87
N LYS A 421 -9.14 17.98 3.55
CA LYS A 421 -9.69 16.67 3.15
C LYS A 421 -10.58 16.06 4.25
N ASP A 422 -10.16 16.11 5.50
CA ASP A 422 -10.90 15.53 6.63
C ASP A 422 -12.19 16.31 6.90
N ALA A 423 -12.14 17.65 6.89
CA ALA A 423 -13.32 18.51 7.02
C ALA A 423 -14.33 18.26 5.90
N LEU A 424 -13.89 18.27 4.63
CA LEU A 424 -14.73 17.94 3.48
C LEU A 424 -15.28 16.51 3.58
N GLY A 425 -14.49 15.56 4.09
CA GLY A 425 -14.93 14.18 4.32
C GLY A 425 -16.14 14.08 5.24
N ARG A 426 -16.19 14.89 6.31
CA ARG A 426 -17.35 14.95 7.23
C ARG A 426 -18.57 15.58 6.56
N VAL A 427 -18.38 16.66 5.79
CA VAL A 427 -19.45 17.29 5.01
C VAL A 427 -20.04 16.31 4.01
N PHE A 428 -19.20 15.57 3.27
CA PHE A 428 -19.68 14.51 2.37
C PHE A 428 -20.40 13.37 3.09
N GLY A 429 -19.95 13.01 4.30
CA GLY A 429 -20.65 12.04 5.14
C GLY A 429 -22.06 12.50 5.48
N LEU A 430 -22.23 13.75 5.90
CA LEU A 430 -23.53 14.36 6.16
C LEU A 430 -24.41 14.37 4.91
N LEU A 431 -23.88 14.79 3.76
CA LEU A 431 -24.61 14.85 2.50
C LEU A 431 -25.04 13.46 2.00
N HIS A 432 -24.19 12.44 2.19
CA HIS A 432 -24.56 11.05 1.89
C HIS A 432 -25.73 10.58 2.74
N GLU A 433 -25.74 10.88 4.04
CA GLU A 433 -26.87 10.52 4.92
C GLU A 433 -28.17 11.22 4.54
N LEU A 434 -28.10 12.47 4.09
CA LEU A 434 -29.27 13.19 3.60
C LEU A 434 -29.80 12.54 2.30
N ALA A 435 -28.91 12.23 1.36
CA ALA A 435 -29.27 11.52 0.12
C ALA A 435 -29.89 10.14 0.39
N GLU A 436 -29.38 9.39 1.38
CA GLU A 436 -29.94 8.09 1.79
C GLU A 436 -31.36 8.20 2.37
N ARG A 437 -31.73 9.35 2.93
CA ARG A 437 -33.07 9.63 3.45
C ARG A 437 -34.04 10.15 2.37
N GLY A 438 -33.58 10.28 1.13
CA GLY A 438 -34.39 10.78 0.02
C GLY A 438 -34.40 12.31 -0.11
N GLU A 439 -33.54 13.04 0.61
CA GLU A 439 -33.39 14.48 0.44
C GLU A 439 -32.74 14.81 -0.92
N PRO A 440 -33.11 15.93 -1.58
CA PRO A 440 -32.69 16.28 -2.93
C PRO A 440 -31.24 16.81 -2.98
N VAL A 441 -30.26 15.97 -2.65
CA VAL A 441 -28.83 16.30 -2.69
C VAL A 441 -28.29 16.13 -4.12
N SER A 442 -27.70 17.20 -4.68
CA SER A 442 -27.11 17.16 -6.02
C SER A 442 -25.99 16.11 -6.14
N PRO A 443 -26.04 15.18 -7.12
CA PRO A 443 -24.97 14.21 -7.36
C PRO A 443 -23.62 14.86 -7.73
N ALA A 444 -23.63 16.10 -8.21
CA ALA A 444 -22.43 16.84 -8.60
C ALA A 444 -21.50 17.13 -7.41
N LEU A 445 -22.05 17.25 -6.20
CA LEU A 445 -21.29 17.44 -4.97
C LEU A 445 -20.26 16.31 -4.77
N PHE A 446 -20.67 15.06 -4.98
CA PHE A 446 -19.81 13.88 -4.79
C PHE A 446 -18.73 13.71 -5.88
N ARG A 447 -18.73 14.56 -6.92
CA ARG A 447 -17.73 14.57 -7.99
C ARG A 447 -16.60 15.58 -7.75
N VAL A 448 -16.69 16.42 -6.72
CA VAL A 448 -15.64 17.39 -6.38
C VAL A 448 -14.37 16.63 -5.97
N GLU A 449 -13.29 16.76 -6.76
CA GLU A 449 -12.00 16.16 -6.44
C GLU A 449 -11.45 16.76 -5.14
N ARG A 450 -11.04 15.87 -4.23
CA ARG A 450 -10.37 16.29 -2.99
C ARG A 450 -8.90 16.59 -3.29
N PRO A 451 -8.24 17.44 -2.47
CA PRO A 451 -6.81 17.71 -2.65
C PRO A 451 -6.03 16.40 -2.67
N ARG A 452 -5.23 16.20 -3.73
CA ARG A 452 -4.31 15.08 -3.80
C ARG A 452 -3.19 15.34 -2.81
N LEU A 453 -3.23 14.59 -1.71
CA LEU A 453 -2.13 14.61 -0.75
C LEU A 453 -0.95 13.85 -1.38
N PRO A 454 0.26 14.43 -1.41
CA PRO A 454 1.45 13.61 -1.58
C PRO A 454 1.45 12.59 -0.44
N ASP A 455 1.80 11.33 -0.71
CA ASP A 455 2.02 10.34 0.34
C ASP A 455 3.21 10.82 1.19
N PRO A 456 3.00 11.40 2.39
CA PRO A 456 4.13 11.88 3.16
C PRO A 456 4.86 10.65 3.70
N LEU A 457 6.18 10.63 3.53
CA LEU A 457 6.99 9.61 4.18
C LEU A 457 6.82 9.73 5.71
N PRO A 458 6.84 8.62 6.46
CA PRO A 458 6.64 8.65 7.90
C PRO A 458 7.83 9.38 8.51
N ARG A 459 7.56 10.38 9.37
CA ARG A 459 8.61 11.14 10.07
C ARG A 459 9.11 10.37 11.30
N ALA A 460 9.73 9.21 11.09
CA ALA A 460 10.34 8.44 12.18
C ALA A 460 11.43 9.25 12.92
N LEU A 461 11.71 8.89 14.16
CA LEU A 461 12.93 9.32 14.84
C LEU A 461 14.12 8.59 14.22
N SER A 462 15.28 9.24 14.14
CA SER A 462 16.54 8.55 13.88
C SER A 462 16.86 7.57 15.02
N ASP A 463 17.69 6.56 14.75
CA ASP A 463 18.07 5.59 15.78
C ASP A 463 18.74 6.26 16.97
N ALA A 464 19.62 7.25 16.73
CA ALA A 464 20.26 8.03 17.79
C ALA A 464 19.27 8.87 18.61
N GLU A 465 18.27 9.49 17.99
CA GLU A 465 17.19 10.18 18.72
C GLU A 465 16.36 9.20 19.54
N TYR A 466 15.96 8.06 18.97
CA TYR A 466 15.19 7.06 19.69
C TYR A 466 15.96 6.51 20.89
N GLN A 467 17.26 6.22 20.75
CA GLN A 467 18.10 5.75 21.85
C GLN A 467 18.15 6.74 23.02
N ARG A 468 18.32 8.04 22.74
CA ARG A 468 18.27 9.07 23.79
C ARG A 468 16.91 9.12 24.49
N LEU A 469 15.82 8.94 23.73
CA LEU A 469 14.47 8.91 24.29
C LEU A 469 14.22 7.66 25.14
N GLU A 470 14.65 6.50 24.66
CA GLU A 470 14.55 5.22 25.37
C GLU A 470 15.34 5.26 26.69
N ALA A 471 16.53 5.87 26.69
CA ALA A 471 17.32 6.07 27.89
C ALA A 471 16.57 6.89 28.97
N GLN A 472 15.77 7.90 28.58
CA GLN A 472 14.91 8.61 29.55
C GLN A 472 13.83 7.70 30.12
N GLY A 473 13.21 6.86 29.28
CA GLY A 473 12.25 5.85 29.75
C GLY A 473 12.87 4.84 30.73
N ARG A 474 14.12 4.44 30.51
CA ARG A 474 14.86 3.55 31.42
C ARG A 474 15.17 4.22 32.76
N ARG A 475 15.54 5.50 32.77
CA ARG A 475 15.70 6.27 34.02
C ARG A 475 14.43 6.32 34.86
N LEU A 476 13.24 6.34 34.23
CA LEU A 476 11.98 6.25 34.96
C LEU A 476 11.76 4.87 35.61
N LEU A 477 12.29 3.79 35.02
CA LEU A 477 12.24 2.46 35.64
C LEU A 477 13.11 2.34 36.90
N GLU A 478 14.18 3.13 36.97
CA GLU A 478 15.10 3.18 38.11
C GLU A 478 14.53 3.96 39.30
N GLN A 479 13.52 4.81 39.07
CA GLN A 479 12.90 5.64 40.11
C GLN A 479 11.85 4.86 40.91
N ASP A 480 11.87 5.00 42.23
CA ASP A 480 10.98 4.29 43.17
C ASP A 480 9.68 5.01 43.50
N THR A 481 9.12 5.71 42.52
CA THR A 481 7.82 6.39 42.66
C THR A 481 6.73 5.68 41.84
N PRO A 482 5.48 5.61 42.34
CA PRO A 482 4.35 5.06 41.59
C PRO A 482 4.11 5.78 40.26
N GLU A 483 4.33 7.09 40.21
CA GLU A 483 4.21 7.91 39.00
C GLU A 483 5.26 7.55 37.96
N ALA A 484 6.52 7.36 38.35
CA ALA A 484 7.58 6.97 37.43
C ALA A 484 7.38 5.54 36.91
N ALA A 485 6.91 4.62 37.77
CA ALA A 485 6.54 3.26 37.34
C ALA A 485 5.40 3.27 36.31
N ARG A 486 4.34 4.07 36.55
CA ARG A 486 3.26 4.30 35.57
C ARG A 486 3.82 4.88 34.27
N ASP A 487 4.68 5.89 34.38
CA ASP A 487 5.14 6.66 33.23
C ASP A 487 6.09 5.86 32.34
N ALA A 488 6.95 5.05 32.94
CA ALA A 488 7.73 4.05 32.24
C ALA A 488 6.85 3.00 31.56
N ALA A 489 5.84 2.48 32.25
CA ALA A 489 4.96 1.43 31.73
C ALA A 489 4.19 1.89 30.47
N TRP A 490 3.52 3.04 30.51
CA TRP A 490 2.79 3.51 29.32
C TRP A 490 3.74 3.89 28.18
N PHE A 491 4.94 4.41 28.49
CA PHE A 491 5.95 4.75 27.50
C PHE A 491 6.44 3.52 26.76
N PHE A 492 6.90 2.48 27.48
CA PHE A 492 7.41 1.26 26.85
C PHE A 492 6.33 0.49 26.11
N VAL A 493 5.09 0.47 26.62
CA VAL A 493 3.97 -0.10 25.86
C VAL A 493 3.84 0.64 24.52
N LEU A 494 3.74 1.97 24.49
CA LEU A 494 3.64 2.71 23.22
C LEU A 494 4.85 2.50 22.30
N ALA A 495 6.06 2.55 22.85
CA ALA A 495 7.30 2.51 22.10
C ALA A 495 7.58 1.13 21.48
N HIS A 496 7.26 0.03 22.19
CA HIS A 496 7.66 -1.33 21.78
C HIS A 496 6.52 -2.15 21.16
N THR A 497 5.26 -1.79 21.39
CA THR A 497 4.11 -2.54 20.84
C THR A 497 3.44 -1.83 19.66
N GLY A 498 3.72 -0.53 19.47
CA GLY A 498 3.16 0.25 18.38
C GLY A 498 1.67 0.55 18.53
N LEU A 499 1.11 0.44 19.74
CA LEU A 499 -0.29 0.74 20.03
C LEU A 499 -0.66 2.19 19.67
N ARG A 500 -1.90 2.41 19.24
CA ARG A 500 -2.43 3.78 19.15
C ARG A 500 -2.67 4.31 20.56
N LEU A 501 -2.55 5.62 20.74
CA LEU A 501 -2.85 6.27 22.03
C LEU A 501 -4.23 5.88 22.58
N CYS A 502 -5.26 5.82 21.73
CA CYS A 502 -6.58 5.40 22.16
C CYS A 502 -6.65 3.92 22.57
N GLU A 503 -5.88 3.05 21.93
CA GLU A 503 -5.82 1.63 22.29
C GLU A 503 -5.16 1.45 23.66
N LEU A 504 -4.16 2.28 23.99
CA LEU A 504 -3.52 2.31 25.31
C LEU A 504 -4.47 2.80 26.42
N LEU A 505 -5.22 3.86 26.15
CA LEU A 505 -6.14 4.45 27.14
C LEU A 505 -7.38 3.58 27.41
N ASP A 506 -7.78 2.76 26.45
CA ASP A 506 -8.91 1.83 26.57
C ASP A 506 -8.52 0.47 27.18
N LEU A 507 -7.21 0.22 27.37
CA LEU A 507 -6.67 -1.06 27.79
C LEU A 507 -7.08 -1.39 29.23
N ARG A 508 -7.54 -2.61 29.48
CA ARG A 508 -7.98 -3.09 30.80
C ARG A 508 -6.94 -4.03 31.42
N ARG A 509 -7.04 -4.25 32.74
CA ARG A 509 -6.07 -5.10 33.46
C ARG A 509 -6.06 -6.56 32.96
N HIS A 510 -7.21 -7.13 32.64
CA HIS A 510 -7.33 -8.49 32.08
C HIS A 510 -6.82 -8.63 30.64
N ASP A 511 -6.65 -7.52 29.90
CA ASP A 511 -6.07 -7.57 28.56
C ASP A 511 -4.57 -7.91 28.57
N VAL A 512 -3.92 -7.85 29.75
CA VAL A 512 -2.47 -8.03 29.94
C VAL A 512 -2.15 -9.43 30.47
N ASP A 513 -1.66 -10.29 29.58
CA ASP A 513 -1.07 -11.58 29.93
C ASP A 513 0.47 -11.45 30.06
N LEU A 514 0.92 -11.07 31.26
CA LEU A 514 2.36 -10.94 31.55
C LEU A 514 3.11 -12.27 31.51
N ARG A 515 2.43 -13.39 31.77
CA ARG A 515 3.05 -14.73 31.78
C ARG A 515 3.30 -15.22 30.37
N GLY A 516 2.32 -15.07 29.49
CA GLY A 516 2.45 -15.37 28.06
C GLY A 516 3.15 -14.28 27.25
N GLY A 517 3.46 -13.13 27.85
CA GLY A 517 4.07 -11.99 27.17
C GLY A 517 3.18 -11.41 26.06
N ARG A 518 1.86 -11.38 26.30
CA ARG A 518 0.84 -10.98 25.32
C ARG A 518 -0.03 -9.87 25.85
N LEU A 519 -0.50 -9.04 24.93
CA LEU A 519 -1.49 -8.00 25.19
C LEU A 519 -2.61 -8.09 24.17
N HIS A 520 -3.82 -8.23 24.66
CA HIS A 520 -5.03 -8.24 23.86
C HIS A 520 -5.46 -6.80 23.59
N VAL A 521 -5.63 -6.45 22.32
CA VAL A 521 -5.91 -5.08 21.92
C VAL A 521 -7.13 -5.05 21.02
N GLN A 522 -8.17 -4.35 21.47
CA GLN A 522 -9.30 -4.05 20.63
C GLN A 522 -8.94 -2.87 19.70
N GLY A 523 -9.00 -3.09 18.39
CA GLY A 523 -8.67 -2.17 17.30
C GLY A 523 -9.88 -1.40 16.73
N LYS A 524 -9.69 -0.66 15.64
CA LYS A 524 -10.77 0.12 14.99
C LYS A 524 -11.81 -0.86 14.41
N GLY A 525 -13.10 -0.66 14.70
CA GLY A 525 -14.18 -1.54 14.25
C GLY A 525 -14.32 -2.84 15.06
N SER A 526 -13.96 -2.80 16.36
CA SER A 526 -14.08 -3.92 17.31
C SER A 526 -13.29 -5.18 16.94
N ARG A 527 -12.24 -5.04 16.12
CA ARG A 527 -11.34 -6.15 15.77
C ARG A 527 -10.30 -6.35 16.86
N GLU A 528 -10.24 -7.54 17.43
CA GLU A 528 -9.22 -7.90 18.40
C GLU A 528 -7.94 -8.34 17.70
N ARG A 529 -6.80 -7.96 18.27
CA ARG A 529 -5.48 -8.47 17.88
C ARG A 529 -4.63 -8.69 19.13
N VAL A 530 -3.73 -9.64 19.04
CA VAL A 530 -2.70 -9.85 20.07
C VAL A 530 -1.44 -9.13 19.64
N VAL A 531 -0.83 -8.37 20.56
CA VAL A 531 0.54 -7.86 20.41
C VAL A 531 1.43 -8.52 21.45
N TYR A 532 2.70 -8.69 21.13
CA TYR A 532 3.66 -9.35 22.01
C TYR A 532 4.48 -8.32 22.79
N LEU A 533 4.82 -8.65 24.02
CA LEU A 533 5.54 -7.78 24.96
C LEU A 533 7.01 -8.17 24.97
N THR A 534 7.91 -7.17 24.85
CA THR A 534 9.32 -7.41 25.11
C THR A 534 9.60 -7.49 26.60
N GLN A 535 10.75 -8.02 26.99
CA GLN A 535 11.13 -8.15 28.40
C GLN A 535 11.10 -6.81 29.13
N THR A 536 11.54 -5.72 28.48
CA THR A 536 11.47 -4.36 29.04
C THR A 536 10.03 -3.92 29.33
N VAL A 537 9.09 -4.24 28.44
CA VAL A 537 7.67 -3.91 28.66
C VAL A 537 7.09 -4.73 29.81
N VAL A 538 7.43 -6.02 29.88
CA VAL A 538 7.00 -6.91 30.98
C VAL A 538 7.51 -6.38 32.31
N GLN A 539 8.79 -6.03 32.41
CA GLN A 539 9.40 -5.44 33.61
C GLN A 539 8.70 -4.13 34.01
N ALA A 540 8.46 -3.23 33.05
CA ALA A 540 7.80 -1.95 33.30
C ALA A 540 6.37 -2.14 33.82
N LEU A 541 5.59 -3.02 33.19
CA LEU A 541 4.22 -3.34 33.60
C LEU A 541 4.19 -4.02 34.97
N GLN A 542 5.09 -4.98 35.25
CA GLN A 542 5.19 -5.62 36.56
C GLN A 542 5.47 -4.61 37.67
N ARG A 543 6.40 -3.68 37.44
CA ARG A 543 6.73 -2.61 38.40
C ARG A 543 5.51 -1.73 38.66
N TYR A 544 4.83 -1.29 37.61
CA TYR A 544 3.63 -0.47 37.73
C TYR A 544 2.50 -1.18 38.48
N LEU A 545 2.23 -2.45 38.15
CA LEU A 545 1.14 -3.22 38.76
C LEU A 545 1.40 -3.57 40.24
N ARG A 546 2.67 -3.64 40.67
CA ARG A 546 3.02 -3.74 42.09
C ARG A 546 2.70 -2.44 42.84
N ALA A 547 2.97 -1.29 42.22
CA ALA A 547 2.73 0.03 42.81
C ALA A 547 1.24 0.43 42.78
N CYS A 548 0.43 -0.14 41.88
CA CYS A 548 -0.99 0.18 41.72
C CYS A 548 -1.83 -1.08 41.47
N PRO A 549 -2.25 -1.81 42.52
CA PRO A 549 -3.13 -2.97 42.38
C PRO A 549 -4.55 -2.49 42.06
N HIS A 550 -4.94 -2.58 40.78
CA HIS A 550 -6.31 -2.32 40.34
C HIS A 550 -7.09 -3.62 40.09
N PRO A 551 -8.44 -3.59 40.22
CA PRO A 551 -9.29 -4.72 39.86
C PRO A 551 -9.10 -5.13 38.39
N GLU A 552 -9.33 -6.42 38.06
CA GLU A 552 -9.08 -6.97 36.71
C GLU A 552 -9.90 -6.31 35.58
N GLN A 553 -11.06 -5.77 35.91
CA GLN A 553 -11.96 -5.12 34.96
C GLN A 553 -11.70 -3.62 34.82
N ALA A 554 -10.84 -3.05 35.67
CA ALA A 554 -10.48 -1.64 35.62
C ALA A 554 -9.55 -1.34 34.44
N LEU A 555 -9.53 -0.06 34.04
CA LEU A 555 -8.54 0.45 33.09
C LEU A 555 -7.13 0.21 33.64
N LEU A 556 -6.23 -0.22 32.76
CA LEU A 556 -4.85 -0.53 33.13
C LEU A 556 -4.14 0.73 33.63
N PHE A 557 -4.29 1.85 32.91
CA PHE A 557 -3.62 3.10 33.25
C PHE A 557 -4.60 4.14 33.81
N VAL A 558 -4.37 4.52 35.07
CA VAL A 558 -5.15 5.53 35.78
C VAL A 558 -4.26 6.61 36.39
N ASN A 559 -4.85 7.75 36.72
CA ASN A 559 -4.17 8.81 37.46
C ASN A 559 -4.07 8.49 38.96
N ALA A 560 -3.36 9.32 39.73
CA ALA A 560 -3.19 9.16 41.18
C ALA A 560 -4.51 9.13 41.98
N ARG A 561 -5.64 9.52 41.38
CA ARG A 561 -6.98 9.49 41.96
C ARG A 561 -7.83 8.32 41.45
N GLY A 562 -7.25 7.36 40.74
CA GLY A 562 -7.94 6.20 40.18
C GLY A 562 -8.85 6.48 38.98
N ARG A 563 -8.79 7.68 38.40
CA ARG A 563 -9.59 8.05 37.20
C ARG A 563 -8.82 7.74 35.91
N PRO A 564 -9.52 7.55 34.77
CA PRO A 564 -8.87 7.32 33.48
C PRO A 564 -7.83 8.39 33.16
N LEU A 565 -6.70 7.99 32.55
CA LEU A 565 -5.73 8.96 32.03
C LEU A 565 -6.34 9.78 30.89
N ASP A 566 -6.03 11.08 30.89
CA ASP A 566 -6.37 11.97 29.78
C ASP A 566 -5.32 11.86 28.67
N GLY A 567 -5.78 11.70 27.43
CA GLY A 567 -4.92 11.66 26.25
C GLY A 567 -4.17 12.98 26.01
N ALA A 568 -4.71 14.14 26.40
CA ALA A 568 -4.00 15.41 26.31
C ALA A 568 -2.83 15.47 27.31
N TRP A 569 -3.07 15.02 28.54
CA TRP A 569 -2.04 14.87 29.57
C TRP A 569 -0.92 13.92 29.13
N LEU A 570 -1.24 12.74 28.59
CA LEU A 570 -0.22 11.78 28.14
C LEU A 570 0.62 12.35 26.98
N ARG A 571 -0.02 13.04 26.03
CA ARG A 571 0.70 13.78 24.96
C ARG A 571 1.61 14.88 25.50
N HIS A 572 1.28 15.48 26.64
CA HIS A 572 2.13 16.45 27.31
C HIS A 572 3.32 15.75 27.98
N GLN A 573 3.09 14.67 28.73
CA GLN A 573 4.17 13.89 29.37
C GLN A 573 5.17 13.34 28.36
N LEU A 574 4.69 12.79 27.23
CA LEU A 574 5.59 12.32 26.16
C LEU A 574 6.45 13.45 25.58
N ARG A 575 5.90 14.66 25.46
CA ARG A 575 6.65 15.83 25.00
C ARG A 575 7.70 16.27 26.03
N ALA A 576 7.37 16.22 27.32
CA ALA A 576 8.31 16.51 28.39
C ALA A 576 9.48 15.50 28.43
N LEU A 577 9.17 14.20 28.34
CA LEU A 577 10.16 13.13 28.24
C LEU A 577 11.09 13.32 27.03
N ALA A 578 10.52 13.67 25.88
CA ALA A 578 11.28 13.94 24.66
C ALA A 578 12.13 15.21 24.76
N ALA A 579 11.63 16.27 25.38
CA ALA A 579 12.39 17.49 25.61
C ALA A 579 13.61 17.23 26.50
N ALA A 580 13.49 16.37 27.53
CA ALA A 580 14.62 15.93 28.35
C ALA A 580 15.69 15.13 27.56
N ALA A 581 15.32 14.53 26.43
CA ALA A 581 16.24 13.88 25.50
C ALA A 581 16.78 14.81 24.38
N GLY A 582 16.40 16.10 24.40
CA GLY A 582 16.74 17.08 23.37
C GLY A 582 16.00 16.86 22.04
N ILE A 583 14.78 16.31 22.08
CA ILE A 583 14.02 15.93 20.89
C ILE A 583 12.67 16.65 20.88
N HIS A 584 12.35 17.28 19.75
CA HIS A 584 11.09 17.99 19.57
C HIS A 584 10.12 17.24 18.65
N GLY A 585 8.82 17.52 18.80
CA GLY A 585 7.79 16.98 17.92
C GLY A 585 7.57 15.47 18.05
N VAL A 586 7.82 14.89 19.22
CA VAL A 586 7.49 13.48 19.49
C VAL A 586 6.00 13.37 19.82
N THR A 587 5.33 12.45 19.14
CA THR A 587 3.92 12.13 19.36
C THR A 587 3.76 10.60 19.40
N PRO A 588 2.67 10.06 19.96
CA PRO A 588 2.45 8.61 19.95
C PRO A 588 2.43 8.02 18.53
N CYS A 589 1.92 8.78 17.55
CA CYS A 589 1.96 8.38 16.15
C CYS A 589 3.40 8.32 15.61
N ARG A 590 4.25 9.29 16.01
CA ARG A 590 5.67 9.32 15.64
C ARG A 590 6.43 8.13 16.26
N LEU A 591 6.20 7.79 17.52
CA LEU A 591 6.78 6.60 18.15
C LEU A 591 6.40 5.31 17.41
N ARG A 592 5.13 5.19 17.05
CA ARG A 592 4.65 4.07 16.23
C ARG A 592 5.32 4.01 14.86
N HIS A 593 5.53 5.15 14.20
CA HIS A 593 6.29 5.23 12.95
C HIS A 593 7.77 4.84 13.14
N THR A 594 8.39 5.25 14.25
CA THR A 594 9.75 4.87 14.60
C THR A 594 9.87 3.36 14.78
N LEU A 595 9.01 2.74 15.59
CA LEU A 595 9.00 1.29 15.78
C LEU A 595 8.83 0.55 14.44
N ALA A 596 7.86 0.98 13.63
CA ALA A 596 7.59 0.40 12.32
C ALA A 596 8.81 0.47 11.38
N THR A 597 9.51 1.59 11.38
CA THR A 597 10.71 1.79 10.54
C THR A 597 11.87 0.94 11.05
N ARG A 598 12.11 0.92 12.37
CA ARG A 598 13.17 0.12 12.99
C ARG A 598 12.98 -1.38 12.74
N LEU A 599 11.75 -1.89 12.88
CA LEU A 599 11.42 -3.29 12.60
C LEU A 599 11.69 -3.67 11.13
N ILE A 600 11.37 -2.80 10.18
CA ILE A 600 11.70 -3.05 8.76
C ILE A 600 13.21 -3.03 8.53
N ASN A 601 13.93 -2.09 9.15
CA ASN A 601 15.38 -1.97 8.98
C ASN A 601 16.12 -3.23 9.44
N VAL A 602 15.62 -3.91 10.48
CA VAL A 602 16.18 -5.19 10.97
C VAL A 602 15.63 -6.43 10.24
N GLY A 603 14.80 -6.23 9.21
CA GLY A 603 14.31 -7.30 8.33
C GLY A 603 12.96 -7.92 8.72
N ALA A 604 12.14 -7.25 9.53
CA ALA A 604 10.80 -7.76 9.84
C ALA A 604 9.89 -7.71 8.59
N PRO A 605 9.13 -8.80 8.29
CA PRO A 605 8.17 -8.80 7.19
C PRO A 605 7.10 -7.71 7.37
N ILE A 606 6.69 -7.02 6.29
CA ILE A 606 5.68 -5.96 6.40
C ILE A 606 4.29 -6.52 6.72
N THR A 607 4.04 -7.77 6.34
CA THR A 607 2.83 -8.51 6.69
C THR A 607 2.74 -8.71 8.20
N THR A 608 3.87 -9.02 8.83
CA THR A 608 4.02 -9.06 10.29
C THR A 608 3.74 -7.70 10.90
N LEU A 609 4.35 -6.65 10.34
CA LEU A 609 4.13 -5.28 10.79
C LEU A 609 2.69 -4.80 10.60
N GLN A 610 2.02 -5.21 9.51
CA GLN A 610 0.62 -4.87 9.25
C GLN A 610 -0.29 -5.46 10.32
N LYS A 611 -0.10 -6.74 10.66
CA LYS A 611 -0.85 -7.43 11.71
C LYS A 611 -0.58 -6.80 13.08
N LEU A 612 0.68 -6.57 13.43
CA LEU A 612 1.09 -5.94 14.69
C LEU A 612 0.47 -4.55 14.87
N LEU A 613 0.56 -3.72 13.83
CA LEU A 613 0.00 -2.36 13.84
C LEU A 613 -1.54 -2.36 13.69
N GLY A 614 -2.18 -3.47 13.32
CA GLY A 614 -3.64 -3.51 13.10
C GLY A 614 -4.08 -2.63 11.93
N HIS A 615 -3.35 -2.68 10.81
CA HIS A 615 -3.69 -1.96 9.59
C HIS A 615 -4.62 -2.79 8.70
N ASP A 616 -5.80 -2.25 8.39
CA ASP A 616 -6.80 -2.92 7.55
C ASP A 616 -6.32 -3.16 6.11
N TYR A 617 -5.42 -2.31 5.62
CA TYR A 617 -4.87 -2.39 4.27
C TYR A 617 -3.35 -2.37 4.33
N LEU A 618 -2.73 -3.26 3.54
CA LEU A 618 -1.28 -3.30 3.39
C LEU A 618 -0.72 -1.96 2.86
N SER A 619 -1.50 -1.22 2.07
CA SER A 619 -1.13 0.11 1.58
C SER A 619 -0.80 1.10 2.70
N THR A 620 -1.42 0.95 3.87
CA THR A 620 -1.15 1.81 5.04
C THR A 620 0.18 1.46 5.71
N THR A 621 0.64 0.22 5.57
CA THR A 621 1.95 -0.24 6.08
C THR A 621 3.07 -0.04 5.05
N GLN A 622 2.73 -0.04 3.76
CA GLN A 622 3.67 0.15 2.63
C GLN A 622 4.48 1.44 2.69
N ILE A 623 3.96 2.47 3.36
CA ILE A 623 4.64 3.76 3.50
C ILE A 623 5.98 3.58 4.24
N TYR A 624 6.10 2.59 5.14
CA TYR A 624 7.34 2.29 5.85
C TYR A 624 8.37 1.51 5.01
N ALA A 625 7.93 0.68 4.06
CA ALA A 625 8.85 -0.06 3.16
C ALA A 625 9.50 0.81 2.08
N ARG A 626 9.01 2.04 1.87
CA ARG A 626 9.61 2.98 0.92
C ARG A 626 11.00 3.46 1.34
N VAL A 627 11.40 3.22 2.60
CA VAL A 627 12.54 3.89 3.24
C VAL A 627 13.93 3.35 2.88
N TYR A 628 14.12 2.26 2.11
CA TYR A 628 15.50 1.84 1.74
C TYR A 628 15.63 0.95 0.47
N ASP A 629 16.62 1.22 -0.39
CA ASP A 629 16.95 0.42 -1.60
C ASP A 629 17.99 -0.69 -1.36
N ALA A 630 18.91 -0.54 -0.40
CA ALA A 630 19.98 -1.53 -0.19
C ALA A 630 19.50 -2.85 0.47
N THR A 631 18.38 -2.83 1.21
CA THR A 631 17.75 -4.05 1.73
C THR A 631 17.19 -4.91 0.60
N VAL A 632 16.60 -4.28 -0.42
CA VAL A 632 16.04 -5.01 -1.57
C VAL A 632 17.13 -5.72 -2.36
N GLU A 633 18.27 -5.05 -2.54
CA GLU A 633 19.46 -5.64 -3.17
C GLU A 633 19.94 -6.89 -2.42
N ARG A 634 20.11 -6.76 -1.09
CA ARG A 634 20.57 -7.86 -0.23
C ARG A 634 19.59 -9.04 -0.29
N ASP A 635 18.30 -8.79 -0.06
CA ASP A 635 17.26 -9.82 -0.06
C ASP A 635 17.17 -10.54 -1.41
N TYR A 636 17.31 -9.79 -2.51
CA TYR A 636 17.32 -10.35 -3.87
C TYR A 636 18.54 -11.26 -4.09
N ARG A 637 19.74 -10.83 -3.69
CA ARG A 637 20.97 -11.62 -3.85
C ARG A 637 20.93 -12.91 -3.01
N ASP A 638 20.46 -12.81 -1.77
CA ASP A 638 20.32 -13.96 -0.87
C ASP A 638 19.27 -14.96 -1.38
N ALA A 639 18.18 -14.47 -1.98
CA ALA A 639 17.17 -15.33 -2.60
C ALA A 639 17.66 -15.97 -3.91
N MET A 640 18.27 -15.19 -4.81
CA MET A 640 18.78 -15.71 -6.09
C MET A 640 19.91 -16.73 -5.89
N SER A 641 20.83 -16.49 -4.96
CA SER A 641 21.91 -17.46 -4.68
C SER A 641 21.38 -18.81 -4.18
N ARG A 642 20.31 -18.82 -3.40
CA ARG A 642 19.64 -20.05 -2.95
C ARG A 642 18.89 -20.76 -4.09
N LEU A 643 18.21 -20.00 -4.96
CA LEU A 643 17.49 -20.52 -6.12
C LEU A 643 18.43 -21.12 -7.19
N GLU A 644 19.57 -20.48 -7.44
CA GLU A 644 20.56 -20.95 -8.40
C GLU A 644 21.27 -22.21 -7.88
N ARG A 645 21.59 -22.29 -6.58
CA ARG A 645 22.13 -23.51 -5.96
C ARG A 645 21.16 -24.68 -6.02
N SER A 646 19.86 -24.46 -5.76
CA SER A 646 18.87 -25.54 -5.79
C SER A 646 18.64 -26.10 -7.20
N SER A 647 18.77 -25.24 -8.23
CA SER A 647 18.65 -25.62 -9.64
C SER A 647 19.81 -26.52 -10.11
N LEU A 648 21.01 -26.36 -9.55
CA LEU A 648 22.18 -27.19 -9.86
C LEU A 648 22.08 -28.62 -9.28
N THR A 649 21.40 -28.79 -8.14
CA THR A 649 21.17 -30.10 -7.51
C THR A 649 20.12 -30.98 -8.20
N GLN A 650 19.33 -30.45 -9.15
CA GLN A 650 18.30 -31.22 -9.87
C GLN A 650 18.77 -31.78 -11.21
N VAL A 651 20.03 -31.55 -11.58
CA VAL A 651 20.68 -32.25 -12.71
C VAL A 651 21.44 -33.43 -12.10
N GLU A 652 21.02 -34.66 -12.41
CA GLU A 652 21.74 -35.86 -11.98
C GLU A 652 23.22 -35.77 -12.43
N PRO A 653 24.18 -36.05 -11.53
CA PRO A 653 25.61 -35.88 -11.80
C PRO A 653 26.17 -37.07 -12.58
N ASP A 654 25.63 -37.35 -13.76
CA ASP A 654 26.16 -38.40 -14.63
C ASP A 654 26.17 -37.95 -16.10
N ALA A 655 27.01 -36.95 -16.37
CA ALA A 655 27.70 -36.68 -17.64
C ALA A 655 28.32 -35.27 -17.62
N MET A 656 29.37 -35.06 -16.82
CA MET A 656 30.30 -33.96 -17.06
C MET A 656 31.68 -34.58 -17.31
N PRO A 657 32.18 -34.62 -18.55
CA PRO A 657 33.60 -34.82 -18.76
C PRO A 657 34.32 -33.59 -18.19
N VAL A 658 35.07 -33.84 -17.13
CA VAL A 658 36.08 -32.95 -16.56
C VAL A 658 37.13 -32.70 -17.63
N GLU A 659 37.06 -31.54 -18.29
CA GLU A 659 38.20 -30.75 -18.78
C GLU A 659 37.65 -29.57 -19.61
N TRP A 660 37.69 -28.38 -19.02
CA TRP A 660 37.47 -27.14 -19.77
C TRP A 660 38.77 -26.79 -20.51
N PRO A 661 38.79 -26.62 -21.84
CA PRO A 661 40.01 -26.30 -22.54
C PRO A 661 40.49 -24.90 -22.17
N VAL A 662 41.69 -24.82 -21.62
CA VAL A 662 42.45 -23.57 -21.52
C VAL A 662 42.82 -23.17 -22.95
N PRO A 663 42.46 -21.98 -23.45
CA PRO A 663 42.91 -21.55 -24.77
C PRO A 663 44.44 -21.42 -24.74
N LYS A 664 45.10 -22.26 -25.53
CA LYS A 664 46.51 -22.08 -25.90
C LYS A 664 46.60 -20.87 -26.82
N THR A 665 46.97 -19.72 -26.25
CA THR A 665 47.60 -18.63 -27.00
C THR A 665 48.66 -18.01 -26.09
N THR A 666 49.83 -18.64 -26.10
CA THR A 666 51.10 -17.94 -25.92
C THR A 666 51.41 -17.26 -27.27
N ASP A 667 52.03 -16.09 -27.19
CA ASP A 667 52.57 -15.26 -28.28
C ASP A 667 51.59 -14.35 -29.03
N ALA A 668 51.36 -13.18 -28.44
CA ALA A 668 51.64 -11.86 -29.05
C ALA A 668 50.85 -10.79 -28.29
N PHE A 669 51.50 -10.07 -27.38
CA PHE A 669 51.29 -8.63 -27.10
C PHE A 669 52.29 -8.23 -26.01
N ALA A 670 53.54 -8.03 -26.44
CA ALA A 670 54.50 -7.25 -25.71
C ALA A 670 54.13 -5.75 -25.81
N SER A 671 54.36 -5.04 -24.71
CA SER A 671 54.36 -3.58 -24.53
C SER A 671 53.12 -2.78 -24.93
N ILE A 672 52.34 -2.35 -23.94
CA ILE A 672 51.77 -1.00 -23.95
C ILE A 672 52.13 -0.34 -22.62
N ASP A 673 52.92 0.74 -22.75
CA ASP A 673 53.42 1.65 -21.74
C ASP A 673 52.27 2.50 -21.15
N ASN A 674 52.21 2.60 -19.83
CA ASN A 674 51.25 3.41 -19.08
C ASN A 674 51.89 4.73 -18.65
N SER A 675 52.09 5.64 -19.60
CA SER A 675 52.40 7.04 -19.32
C SER A 675 51.42 7.96 -20.07
N VAL A 676 50.43 8.45 -19.32
CA VAL A 676 49.99 9.85 -19.09
C VAL A 676 48.58 9.83 -18.51
#